data_AF-A0A1V2IQL2-F1
#
_entry.id   AF-A0A1V2IQL2-F1
#
_cell.length_a   1.000
_cell.length_b   1.000
_cell.length_c   1.000
_cell.angle_alpha   90.00
_cell.angle_beta   90.00
_cell.angle_gamma   90.00
#
_symmetry.space_group_name_H-M   'P 1'
#
loop_
_entity.id
_entity.type
_entity.pdbx_description
1 polymer ?
#
loop_
_entity_poly.entity_id
_entity_poly.type
_entity_poly.pdbx_seq_one_letter_code
_entity_poly.pdbx_strand_id
1 'polypeptide(L)'
;MWTNFVPNLLIGLREGFEASLIVSILVATLVRADQRARLPQVWTGVLAAVALSASFGAVLTFAATSMSTAAQEAFSGVLSLIAVGFVTVMVFWMRRSARTLSGEISGRVIAALAIGPGALVLTAFLAVAREGLETSLFVWTTARGADESVGPLVGATAGIALAAAACFALYRQTLRINLTRFFRITGIGLIVIAAGVTGYGLADLQESGLLPGRATTAFDLTATIDPSSWYARLTEGIFNITPRVTVLQVVGYLAYLLLVLPLFLRGTGTTTPATATEPATAPATEPAAAASDPADPTRPAPRGRRWVPRAVPRWVLPVAVVALPAIAAGAAILALGPSDDAHATTIEVTAGSCAEGWQAPRPGRQTFTVHNGGGRGLEVRLIDPVSGAIHAEIELLAPGTSRPLSATVGGGTYAWQCLPGNDPPIVSASQRVTGPSAGGQAIIPVTDEAMAGPLDAYRAFVTAGLVTLQRDTDTLRADVAAGDLDAARRDWLTAHLDYERLGAAYGTFGDFDAAINGGPDGLPGGVTDEDFTGFHRIEYGLWHGESAAALSPLAAQLADDVTELGRAFPTQEFDPNDLALRTHEILENTLQFQLTGTADQGSGSTLATASANAEGTRELLKIISPLLATRAPDTLAAADRRLDAFATLLRRTASPAGTWIAPQALPLADRKRLNGSLGGLLETLAPIPDVLEIRNAG
;
A
#
# COMPACT_ATOMS: atom_id res chain seq x y z
N MET A 1 -30.14 17.94 13.81
CA MET A 1 -30.00 17.85 12.33
C MET A 1 -28.81 18.66 11.83
N TRP A 2 -28.75 19.99 12.05
CA TRP A 2 -27.64 20.84 11.61
C TRP A 2 -26.26 20.48 12.17
N THR A 3 -26.25 19.95 13.39
CA THR A 3 -25.09 19.53 14.17
C THR A 3 -24.20 18.54 13.40
N ASN A 4 -24.83 17.48 12.89
CA ASN A 4 -24.13 16.39 12.23
C ASN A 4 -24.12 16.59 10.71
N PHE A 5 -24.94 17.50 10.21
CA PHE A 5 -25.04 17.81 8.79
C PHE A 5 -23.80 18.54 8.29
N VAL A 6 -23.33 19.60 8.96
CA VAL A 6 -22.24 20.45 8.44
C VAL A 6 -20.87 19.74 8.38
N PRO A 7 -20.40 19.01 9.42
CA PRO A 7 -19.15 18.27 9.33
C PRO A 7 -19.19 17.21 8.23
N ASN A 8 -20.27 16.43 8.18
CA ASN A 8 -20.45 15.41 7.16
C ASN A 8 -20.63 16.00 5.75
N LEU A 9 -21.25 17.17 5.63
CA LEU A 9 -21.31 17.95 4.40
C LEU A 9 -19.92 18.32 3.90
N LEU A 10 -19.04 18.79 4.79
CA LEU A 10 -17.68 19.18 4.43
C LEU A 10 -16.82 17.96 4.06
N ILE A 11 -16.98 16.83 4.78
CA ILE A 11 -16.36 15.55 4.44
C ILE A 11 -16.83 15.10 3.05
N GLY A 12 -18.15 14.97 2.85
CA GLY A 12 -18.71 14.55 1.57
C GLY A 12 -18.39 15.51 0.42
N LEU A 13 -18.28 16.81 0.69
CA LEU A 13 -17.88 17.81 -0.30
C LEU A 13 -16.42 17.66 -0.70
N ARG A 14 -15.52 17.37 0.23
CA ARG A 14 -14.10 17.19 -0.06
C ARG A 14 -13.84 15.89 -0.82
N GLU A 15 -14.17 14.77 -0.19
CA GLU A 15 -13.86 13.45 -0.74
C GLU A 15 -14.66 13.23 -2.05
N GLY A 16 -15.90 13.73 -2.08
CA GLY A 16 -16.70 13.77 -3.29
C GLY A 16 -16.11 14.65 -4.38
N PHE A 17 -15.43 15.76 -4.06
CA PHE A 17 -14.78 16.62 -5.04
C PHE A 17 -13.53 15.98 -5.62
N GLU A 18 -12.74 15.29 -4.80
CA GLU A 18 -11.55 14.55 -5.25
C GLU A 18 -11.94 13.39 -6.19
N ALA A 19 -12.90 12.57 -5.77
CA ALA A 19 -13.43 11.49 -6.61
C ALA A 19 -14.06 12.03 -7.91
N SER A 20 -14.90 13.08 -7.83
CA SER A 20 -15.56 13.64 -9.02
C SER A 20 -14.61 14.39 -9.94
N LEU A 21 -13.51 14.97 -9.44
CA LEU A 21 -12.46 15.56 -10.25
C LEU A 21 -11.77 14.47 -11.08
N ILE A 22 -11.38 13.35 -10.48
CA ILE A 22 -10.76 12.23 -11.22
C ILE A 22 -11.71 11.69 -12.28
N VAL A 23 -12.97 11.46 -11.92
CA VAL A 23 -14.00 11.01 -12.88
C VAL A 23 -14.19 12.04 -14.00
N SER A 24 -14.19 13.35 -13.70
CA SER A 24 -14.32 14.39 -14.72
C SER A 24 -13.13 14.42 -15.68
N ILE A 25 -11.91 14.15 -15.20
CA ILE A 25 -10.71 14.03 -16.03
C ILE A 25 -10.83 12.81 -16.95
N LEU A 26 -11.23 11.64 -16.42
CA LEU A 26 -11.45 10.43 -17.21
C LEU A 26 -12.55 10.61 -18.27
N VAL A 27 -13.63 11.28 -17.93
CA VAL A 27 -14.70 11.61 -18.89
C VAL A 27 -14.19 12.60 -19.94
N ALA A 28 -13.46 13.65 -19.53
CA ALA A 28 -12.93 14.67 -20.44
C ALA A 28 -11.91 14.08 -21.41
N THR A 29 -11.03 13.17 -20.98
CA THR A 29 -10.06 12.51 -21.86
C THR A 29 -10.76 11.61 -22.89
N LEU A 30 -11.77 10.85 -22.49
CA LEU A 30 -12.56 10.02 -23.41
C LEU A 30 -13.36 10.85 -24.41
N VAL A 31 -13.93 11.97 -23.97
CA VAL A 31 -14.66 12.89 -24.86
C VAL A 31 -13.71 13.60 -25.83
N ARG A 32 -12.52 14.01 -25.37
CA ARG A 32 -11.47 14.62 -26.24
C ARG A 32 -10.89 13.62 -27.25
N ALA A 33 -10.80 12.34 -26.89
CA ALA A 33 -10.33 11.27 -27.77
C ALA A 33 -11.43 10.68 -28.68
N ASP A 34 -12.63 11.29 -28.71
CA ASP A 34 -13.82 10.83 -29.44
C ASP A 34 -14.28 9.38 -29.11
N GLN A 35 -13.91 8.87 -27.93
CA GLN A 35 -14.23 7.52 -27.44
C GLN A 35 -15.47 7.50 -26.53
N ARG A 36 -16.50 8.28 -26.86
CA ARG A 36 -17.71 8.42 -26.02
C ARG A 36 -18.43 7.08 -25.79
N ALA A 37 -18.29 6.12 -26.70
CA ALA A 37 -18.84 4.78 -26.58
C ALA A 37 -18.28 4.00 -25.36
N ARG A 38 -17.13 4.41 -24.80
CA ARG A 38 -16.50 3.78 -23.63
C ARG A 38 -16.91 4.40 -22.29
N LEU A 39 -17.66 5.51 -22.29
CA LEU A 39 -18.13 6.14 -21.03
C LEU A 39 -18.86 5.19 -20.08
N PRO A 40 -19.68 4.20 -20.53
CA PRO A 40 -20.29 3.24 -19.63
C PRO A 40 -19.27 2.45 -18.78
N GLN A 41 -18.05 2.24 -19.27
CA GLN A 41 -16.99 1.52 -18.54
C GLN A 41 -16.51 2.32 -17.33
N VAL A 42 -16.36 3.64 -17.47
CA VAL A 42 -16.05 4.52 -16.32
C VAL A 42 -17.16 4.42 -15.28
N TRP A 43 -18.42 4.55 -15.71
CA TRP A 43 -19.56 4.46 -14.81
C TRP A 43 -19.71 3.10 -14.12
N THR A 44 -19.35 1.99 -14.79
CA THR A 44 -19.32 0.68 -14.11
C THR A 44 -18.27 0.61 -13.01
N GLY A 45 -17.09 1.21 -13.21
CA GLY A 45 -16.05 1.28 -12.18
C GLY A 45 -16.48 2.16 -11.01
N VAL A 46 -17.05 3.33 -11.29
CA VAL A 46 -17.59 4.26 -10.28
C VAL A 46 -18.68 3.60 -9.45
N LEU A 47 -19.65 2.93 -10.08
CA LEU A 47 -20.75 2.25 -9.36
C LEU A 47 -20.24 1.11 -8.49
N ALA A 48 -19.27 0.33 -8.98
CA ALA A 48 -18.65 -0.74 -8.20
C ALA A 48 -17.89 -0.18 -6.97
N ALA A 49 -17.19 0.94 -7.12
CA ALA A 49 -16.49 1.60 -6.03
C ALA A 49 -17.47 2.13 -4.97
N VAL A 50 -18.55 2.81 -5.39
CA VAL A 50 -19.60 3.29 -4.48
C VAL A 50 -20.24 2.13 -3.70
N ALA A 51 -20.51 1.00 -4.37
CA ALA A 51 -21.05 -0.20 -3.72
C ALA A 51 -20.08 -0.79 -2.68
N LEU A 52 -18.78 -0.85 -3.00
CA LEU A 52 -17.75 -1.30 -2.06
C LEU A 52 -17.68 -0.39 -0.83
N SER A 53 -17.63 0.93 -1.03
CA SER A 53 -17.57 1.92 0.05
C SER A 53 -18.78 1.84 0.98
N ALA A 54 -20.00 1.75 0.41
CA ALA A 54 -21.21 1.56 1.19
C ALA A 54 -21.19 0.25 1.99
N SER A 55 -20.70 -0.84 1.38
CA SER A 55 -20.58 -2.15 2.05
C SER A 55 -19.57 -2.10 3.19
N PHE A 56 -18.45 -1.41 3.00
CA PHE A 56 -17.44 -1.20 4.03
C PHE A 56 -18.00 -0.44 5.24
N GLY A 57 -18.73 0.65 5.01
CA GLY A 57 -19.41 1.38 6.10
C GLY A 57 -20.45 0.53 6.84
N ALA A 58 -21.16 -0.35 6.14
CA ALA A 58 -22.10 -1.29 6.74
C ALA A 58 -21.40 -2.33 7.64
N VAL A 59 -20.28 -2.91 7.17
CA VAL A 59 -19.46 -3.87 7.93
C VAL A 59 -18.90 -3.22 9.19
N LEU A 60 -18.36 -2.00 9.11
CA LEU A 60 -17.88 -1.26 10.29
C LEU A 60 -18.99 -1.05 11.32
N THR A 61 -20.20 -0.73 10.86
CA THR A 61 -21.36 -0.53 11.74
C THR A 61 -21.72 -1.80 12.47
N PHE A 62 -21.77 -2.93 11.76
CA PHE A 62 -22.08 -4.24 12.31
C PHE A 62 -21.02 -4.73 13.31
N ALA A 63 -19.73 -4.61 12.96
CA ALA A 63 -18.62 -5.02 13.82
C ALA A 63 -18.60 -4.26 15.16
N ALA A 64 -18.88 -2.96 15.14
CA ALA A 64 -18.91 -2.16 16.37
C ALA A 64 -20.15 -2.45 17.23
N THR A 65 -21.29 -2.87 16.65
CA THR A 65 -22.47 -3.26 17.44
C THR A 65 -22.33 -4.63 18.12
N SER A 66 -21.34 -5.45 17.75
CA SER A 66 -21.07 -6.75 18.38
C SER A 66 -20.11 -6.69 19.59
N MET A 67 -19.65 -5.50 19.97
CA MET A 67 -18.69 -5.29 21.07
C MET A 67 -19.39 -4.88 22.38
N SER A 68 -18.72 -5.06 23.52
CA SER A 68 -19.19 -4.52 24.81
C SER A 68 -19.12 -2.99 24.81
N THR A 69 -19.93 -2.31 25.62
CA THR A 69 -20.03 -0.84 25.66
C THR A 69 -18.68 -0.16 25.91
N ALA A 70 -17.89 -0.67 26.86
CA ALA A 70 -16.55 -0.13 27.13
C ALA A 70 -15.56 -0.35 25.97
N ALA A 71 -15.63 -1.52 25.30
CA ALA A 71 -14.82 -1.79 24.13
C ALA A 71 -15.26 -0.94 22.92
N GLN A 72 -16.55 -0.64 22.81
CA GLN A 72 -17.10 0.23 21.77
C GLN A 72 -16.65 1.68 21.95
N GLU A 73 -16.68 2.21 23.16
CA GLU A 73 -16.17 3.55 23.50
C GLU A 73 -14.65 3.63 23.29
N ALA A 74 -13.88 2.61 23.72
CA ALA A 74 -12.43 2.55 23.48
C ALA A 74 -12.10 2.51 21.97
N PHE A 75 -12.79 1.65 21.23
CA PHE A 75 -12.60 1.49 19.79
C PHE A 75 -12.96 2.78 19.03
N SER A 76 -14.07 3.42 19.40
CA SER A 76 -14.51 4.71 18.87
C SER A 76 -13.48 5.81 19.12
N GLY A 77 -12.98 5.91 20.35
CA GLY A 77 -11.98 6.90 20.74
C GLY A 77 -10.66 6.74 19.98
N VAL A 78 -10.11 5.51 19.92
CA VAL A 78 -8.88 5.22 19.17
C VAL A 78 -9.05 5.53 17.69
N LEU A 79 -10.14 5.07 17.08
CA LEU A 79 -10.37 5.25 15.65
C LEU A 79 -10.59 6.73 15.29
N SER A 80 -11.19 7.52 16.18
CA SER A 80 -11.32 8.97 16.02
C SER A 80 -9.95 9.68 16.02
N LEU A 81 -9.02 9.28 16.89
CA LEU A 81 -7.66 9.83 16.91
C LEU A 81 -6.85 9.42 15.67
N ILE A 82 -7.00 8.18 15.21
CA ILE A 82 -6.41 7.70 13.95
C ILE A 82 -6.96 8.51 12.76
N ALA A 83 -8.27 8.74 12.72
CA ALA A 83 -8.92 9.54 11.69
C ALA A 83 -8.38 10.98 11.67
N VAL A 84 -8.16 11.60 12.84
CA VAL A 84 -7.51 12.91 12.94
C VAL A 84 -6.10 12.88 12.36
N GLY A 85 -5.32 11.84 12.63
CA GLY A 85 -3.99 11.64 12.05
C GLY A 85 -4.04 11.62 10.52
N PHE A 86 -4.93 10.81 9.94
CA PHE A 86 -5.14 10.74 8.50
C PHE A 86 -5.58 12.08 7.90
N VAL A 87 -6.57 12.75 8.51
CA VAL A 87 -7.03 14.07 8.05
C VAL A 87 -5.88 15.08 8.05
N THR A 88 -5.04 15.07 9.10
CA THR A 88 -3.89 15.97 9.21
C THR A 88 -2.90 15.72 8.08
N VAL A 89 -2.46 14.47 7.89
CA VAL A 89 -1.53 14.09 6.81
C VAL A 89 -2.09 14.49 5.45
N MET A 90 -3.36 14.19 5.19
CA MET A 90 -4.01 14.48 3.91
C MET A 90 -4.13 16.00 3.65
N VAL A 91 -4.45 16.80 4.67
CA VAL A 91 -4.54 18.26 4.55
C VAL A 91 -3.18 18.88 4.15
N PHE A 92 -2.06 18.35 4.66
CA PHE A 92 -0.72 18.76 4.23
C PHE A 92 -0.36 18.22 2.84
N TRP A 93 -0.67 16.95 2.56
CA TRP A 93 -0.41 16.31 1.27
C TRP A 93 -1.12 17.03 0.11
N MET A 94 -2.43 17.27 0.23
CA MET A 94 -3.22 17.95 -0.80
C MET A 94 -2.74 19.37 -1.09
N ARG A 95 -2.31 20.09 -0.04
CA ARG A 95 -1.76 21.44 -0.20
C ARG A 95 -0.50 21.42 -1.07
N ARG A 96 0.33 20.37 -0.96
CA ARG A 96 1.53 20.16 -1.79
C ARG A 96 1.14 19.75 -3.22
N SER A 97 0.16 18.86 -3.38
CA SER A 97 -0.25 18.26 -4.66
C SER A 97 -1.11 19.17 -5.56
N ALA A 98 -1.74 20.22 -5.02
CA ALA A 98 -2.65 21.12 -5.75
C ALA A 98 -2.04 21.83 -6.98
N ARG A 99 -0.71 21.75 -7.20
CA ARG A 99 0.01 22.36 -8.33
C ARG A 99 0.37 21.38 -9.46
N THR A 100 0.43 20.06 -9.20
CA THR A 100 0.97 19.06 -10.15
C THR A 100 -0.09 18.10 -10.70
N LEU A 101 -1.23 17.97 -10.03
CA LEU A 101 -2.32 17.01 -10.32
C LEU A 101 -2.84 17.01 -11.78
N SER A 102 -2.93 18.17 -12.45
CA SER A 102 -3.51 18.23 -13.80
C SER A 102 -2.56 17.68 -14.89
N GLY A 103 -1.24 17.69 -14.66
CA GLY A 103 -0.23 17.29 -15.65
C GLY A 103 0.01 15.78 -15.65
N GLU A 104 0.21 15.19 -14.47
CA GLU A 104 0.56 13.77 -14.31
C GLU A 104 -0.58 12.81 -14.70
N ILE A 105 -1.82 13.17 -14.36
CA ILE A 105 -3.00 12.33 -14.66
C ILE A 105 -3.28 12.33 -16.17
N SER A 106 -3.08 13.46 -16.86
CA SER A 106 -3.26 13.55 -18.32
C SER A 106 -2.28 12.63 -19.08
N GLY A 107 -1.03 12.53 -18.61
CA GLY A 107 -0.02 11.65 -19.19
C GLY A 107 -0.32 10.16 -19.00
N ARG A 108 -0.74 9.75 -17.79
CA ARG A 108 -1.03 8.35 -17.46
C ARG A 108 -2.31 7.81 -18.12
N VAL A 109 -3.31 8.66 -18.38
CA VAL A 109 -4.56 8.25 -19.06
C VAL A 109 -4.38 8.04 -20.57
N ILE A 110 -3.47 8.78 -21.21
CA ILE A 110 -3.11 8.54 -22.62
C ILE A 110 -2.48 7.15 -22.78
N ALA A 111 -1.70 6.68 -21.79
CA ALA A 111 -1.15 5.32 -21.76
C ALA A 111 -2.23 4.24 -21.49
N ALA A 112 -3.23 4.53 -20.65
CA ALA A 112 -4.31 3.59 -20.32
C ALA A 112 -5.30 3.34 -21.48
N LEU A 113 -5.43 4.29 -22.43
CA LEU A 113 -6.25 4.10 -23.64
C LEU A 113 -5.76 2.95 -24.54
N ALA A 114 -4.52 2.49 -24.36
CA ALA A 114 -3.94 1.35 -25.07
C ALA A 114 -4.36 -0.02 -24.50
N ILE A 115 -4.93 -0.08 -23.28
CA ILE A 115 -5.11 -1.33 -22.51
C ILE A 115 -6.60 -1.71 -22.37
N GLY A 116 -7.29 -1.92 -23.50
CA GLY A 116 -8.60 -2.60 -23.53
C GLY A 116 -9.76 -2.03 -22.67
N PRO A 117 -10.95 -2.65 -22.71
CA PRO A 117 -12.15 -2.18 -21.97
C PRO A 117 -12.06 -2.31 -20.44
N GLY A 118 -11.34 -3.31 -19.95
CA GLY A 118 -11.29 -3.64 -18.51
C GLY A 118 -10.40 -2.71 -17.69
N ALA A 119 -9.33 -2.17 -18.27
CA ALA A 119 -8.45 -1.25 -17.55
C ALA A 119 -9.17 0.04 -17.20
N LEU A 120 -10.04 0.56 -18.08
CA LEU A 120 -10.79 1.78 -17.81
C LEU A 120 -11.79 1.60 -16.65
N VAL A 121 -12.42 0.44 -16.54
CA VAL A 121 -13.28 0.08 -15.40
C VAL A 121 -12.44 0.02 -14.11
N LEU A 122 -11.30 -0.68 -14.15
CA LEU A 122 -10.43 -0.86 -12.98
C LEU A 122 -9.82 0.46 -12.51
N THR A 123 -9.36 1.32 -13.42
CA THR A 123 -8.82 2.64 -13.09
C THR A 123 -9.88 3.53 -12.46
N ALA A 124 -11.08 3.58 -13.03
CA ALA A 124 -12.19 4.33 -12.44
C ALA A 124 -12.61 3.76 -11.08
N PHE A 125 -12.62 2.43 -10.94
CA PHE A 125 -12.91 1.74 -9.69
C PHE A 125 -11.87 2.08 -8.61
N LEU A 126 -10.58 1.84 -8.85
CA LEU A 126 -9.52 2.06 -7.86
C LEU A 126 -9.43 3.53 -7.45
N ALA A 127 -9.57 4.44 -8.41
CA ALA A 127 -9.53 5.88 -8.14
C ALA A 127 -10.68 6.32 -7.23
N VAL A 128 -11.90 5.82 -7.43
CA VAL A 128 -13.07 6.21 -6.62
C VAL A 128 -13.17 5.38 -5.33
N ALA A 129 -12.72 4.12 -5.34
CA ALA A 129 -12.80 3.22 -4.21
C ALA A 129 -11.95 3.71 -3.04
N ARG A 130 -10.75 4.23 -3.30
CA ARG A 130 -9.90 4.83 -2.27
C ARG A 130 -10.62 5.97 -1.54
N GLU A 131 -11.05 6.99 -2.29
CA GLU A 131 -11.74 8.16 -1.72
C GLU A 131 -13.08 7.77 -1.07
N GLY A 132 -13.78 6.78 -1.63
CA GLY A 132 -15.04 6.29 -1.09
C GLY A 132 -14.88 5.50 0.21
N LEU A 133 -13.82 4.69 0.37
CA LEU A 133 -13.50 3.98 1.61
C LEU A 133 -13.12 4.98 2.72
N GLU A 134 -12.33 6.00 2.40
CA GLU A 134 -11.99 7.10 3.30
C GLU A 134 -13.25 7.87 3.71
N THR A 135 -14.11 8.27 2.76
CA THR A 135 -15.41 8.90 3.04
C THR A 135 -16.25 8.06 3.99
N SER A 136 -16.31 6.75 3.77
CA SER A 136 -17.11 5.83 4.57
C SER A 136 -16.58 5.74 6.00
N LEU A 137 -15.27 5.71 6.19
CA LEU A 137 -14.62 5.71 7.51
C LEU A 137 -14.86 7.03 8.27
N PHE A 138 -14.70 8.18 7.60
CA PHE A 138 -14.90 9.49 8.23
C PHE A 138 -16.38 9.77 8.57
N VAL A 139 -17.29 9.40 7.67
CA VAL A 139 -18.74 9.52 7.95
C VAL A 139 -19.13 8.56 9.07
N TRP A 140 -18.58 7.35 9.10
CA TRP A 140 -18.89 6.37 10.15
C TRP A 140 -18.44 6.83 11.55
N THR A 141 -17.20 7.32 11.67
CA THR A 141 -16.65 7.82 12.94
C THR A 141 -17.44 9.03 13.45
N THR A 142 -17.77 9.98 12.57
CA THR A 142 -18.56 11.16 12.96
C THR A 142 -20.05 10.86 13.17
N ALA A 143 -20.61 9.83 12.53
CA ALA A 143 -22.01 9.43 12.72
C ALA A 143 -22.24 8.72 14.05
N ARG A 144 -21.22 8.10 14.66
CA ARG A 144 -21.33 7.42 15.96
C ARG A 144 -21.41 8.37 17.16
N GLY A 145 -20.81 9.55 17.07
CA GLY A 145 -20.97 10.61 18.09
C GLY A 145 -22.33 11.32 18.06
N ALA A 146 -23.23 10.90 17.17
CA ALA A 146 -24.52 11.54 16.95
C ALA A 146 -25.68 10.62 17.35
N ASP A 147 -26.30 10.87 18.51
CA ASP A 147 -27.52 10.18 18.93
C ASP A 147 -28.58 10.13 17.80
N GLU A 148 -29.07 8.91 17.52
CA GLU A 148 -30.19 8.51 16.66
C GLU A 148 -30.63 9.52 15.58
N SER A 149 -29.71 10.05 14.76
CA SER A 149 -30.05 11.05 13.76
C SER A 149 -29.52 10.67 12.37
N VAL A 150 -30.39 10.79 11.36
CA VAL A 150 -30.02 10.65 9.92
C VAL A 150 -29.17 11.83 9.40
N GLY A 151 -28.82 12.78 10.26
CA GLY A 151 -28.08 14.01 9.94
C GLY A 151 -26.72 13.79 9.28
N PRO A 152 -25.86 12.86 9.75
CA PRO A 152 -24.57 12.55 9.12
C PRO A 152 -24.71 12.10 7.66
N LEU A 153 -25.63 11.16 7.40
CA LEU A 153 -25.85 10.62 6.05
C LEU A 153 -26.40 11.69 5.10
N VAL A 154 -27.34 12.51 5.57
CA VAL A 154 -27.91 13.63 4.78
C VAL A 154 -26.85 14.70 4.52
N GLY A 155 -25.96 14.99 5.47
CA GLY A 155 -24.82 15.89 5.29
C GLY A 155 -23.85 15.38 4.22
N ALA A 156 -23.35 14.15 4.38
CA ALA A 156 -22.41 13.53 3.45
C ALA A 156 -22.95 13.47 2.02
N THR A 157 -24.21 13.04 1.86
CA THR A 157 -24.86 12.96 0.53
C THR A 157 -25.05 14.34 -0.10
N ALA A 158 -25.43 15.37 0.68
CA ALA A 158 -25.52 16.74 0.19
C ALA A 158 -24.14 17.28 -0.22
N GLY A 159 -23.07 16.92 0.49
CA GLY A 159 -21.69 17.31 0.18
C GLY A 159 -21.23 16.71 -1.14
N ILE A 160 -21.44 15.41 -1.32
CA ILE A 160 -21.14 14.69 -2.57
C ILE A 160 -21.94 15.27 -3.74
N ALA A 161 -23.21 15.61 -3.54
CA ALA A 161 -24.03 16.24 -4.57
C ALA A 161 -23.50 17.63 -4.98
N LEU A 162 -23.08 18.46 -4.02
CA LEU A 162 -22.46 19.76 -4.28
C LEU A 162 -21.12 19.61 -5.00
N ALA A 163 -20.30 18.64 -4.61
CA ALA A 163 -19.04 18.32 -5.27
C ALA A 163 -19.26 17.92 -6.74
N ALA A 164 -20.19 16.99 -6.99
CA ALA A 164 -20.54 16.57 -8.35
C ALA A 164 -21.05 17.74 -9.20
N ALA A 165 -21.88 18.62 -8.62
CA ALA A 165 -22.36 19.84 -9.29
C ALA A 165 -21.22 20.81 -9.62
N ALA A 166 -20.28 21.02 -8.68
CA ALA A 166 -19.10 21.87 -8.89
C ALA A 166 -18.19 21.31 -9.99
N CYS A 167 -17.90 20.01 -9.98
CA CYS A 167 -17.11 19.35 -11.03
C CYS A 167 -17.81 19.37 -12.39
N PHE A 168 -19.13 19.20 -12.43
CA PHE A 168 -19.90 19.37 -13.66
C PHE A 168 -19.80 20.80 -14.21
N ALA A 169 -19.86 21.82 -13.34
CA ALA A 169 -19.71 23.22 -13.71
C ALA A 169 -18.28 23.57 -14.18
N LEU A 170 -17.25 22.92 -13.62
CA LEU A 170 -15.85 23.01 -14.06
C LEU A 170 -15.66 22.35 -15.43
N TYR A 171 -16.22 21.15 -15.64
CA TYR A 171 -16.21 20.45 -16.93
C TYR A 171 -16.85 21.30 -18.03
N ARG A 172 -17.92 22.04 -17.70
CA ARG A 172 -18.61 22.94 -18.63
C ARG A 172 -17.92 24.30 -18.83
N GLN A 173 -16.72 24.49 -18.28
CA GLN A 173 -15.91 25.72 -18.34
C GLN A 173 -16.56 27.00 -17.77
N THR A 174 -17.65 26.86 -17.01
CA THR A 174 -18.42 27.99 -16.46
C THR A 174 -17.80 28.65 -15.22
N LEU A 175 -16.88 27.97 -14.52
CA LEU A 175 -16.26 28.47 -13.30
C LEU A 175 -14.72 28.43 -13.40
N ARG A 176 -14.06 29.56 -13.16
CA ARG A 176 -12.59 29.66 -13.01
C ARG A 176 -12.24 29.75 -11.52
N ILE A 177 -12.14 28.61 -10.85
CA ILE A 177 -11.83 28.54 -9.41
C ILE A 177 -10.31 28.47 -9.21
N ASN A 178 -9.78 29.27 -8.28
CA ASN A 178 -8.40 29.16 -7.83
C ASN A 178 -8.29 28.00 -6.82
N LEU A 179 -7.86 26.81 -7.28
CA LEU A 179 -7.76 25.60 -6.47
C LEU A 179 -6.92 25.81 -5.20
N THR A 180 -5.83 26.58 -5.29
CA THR A 180 -4.98 26.87 -4.13
C THR A 180 -5.72 27.65 -3.03
N ARG A 181 -6.57 28.62 -3.39
CA ARG A 181 -7.40 29.34 -2.40
C ARG A 181 -8.50 28.45 -1.82
N PHE A 182 -9.12 27.64 -2.67
CA PHE A 182 -10.17 26.69 -2.26
C PHE A 182 -9.64 25.71 -1.21
N PHE A 183 -8.55 24.98 -1.52
CA PHE A 183 -7.95 24.01 -0.60
C PHE A 183 -7.39 24.63 0.68
N ARG A 184 -6.94 25.90 0.63
CA ARG A 184 -6.51 26.62 1.83
C ARG A 184 -7.67 26.90 2.78
N ILE A 185 -8.80 27.37 2.26
CA ILE A 185 -9.97 27.72 3.09
C ILE A 185 -10.61 26.45 3.66
N THR A 186 -10.81 25.43 2.83
CA THR A 186 -11.37 24.16 3.28
C THR A 186 -10.42 23.43 4.24
N GLY A 187 -9.10 23.49 4.02
CA GLY A 187 -8.09 22.94 4.93
C GLY A 187 -8.10 23.58 6.32
N ILE A 188 -8.26 24.91 6.43
CA ILE A 188 -8.41 25.58 7.73
C ILE A 188 -9.67 25.08 8.45
N GLY A 189 -10.79 24.96 7.74
CA GLY A 189 -12.03 24.43 8.31
C GLY A 189 -11.87 23.01 8.86
N LEU A 190 -11.19 22.13 8.13
CA LEU A 190 -10.95 20.74 8.55
C LEU A 190 -10.03 20.65 9.77
N ILE A 191 -9.01 21.50 9.89
CA ILE A 191 -8.13 21.54 11.07
C ILE A 191 -8.94 21.89 12.34
N VAL A 192 -9.89 22.83 12.22
CA VAL A 192 -10.74 23.22 13.36
C VAL A 192 -11.70 22.08 13.75
N ILE A 193 -12.26 21.37 12.78
CA ILE A 193 -13.12 20.19 13.03
C ILE A 193 -12.30 19.05 13.64
N ALA A 194 -11.10 18.78 13.12
CA ALA A 194 -10.19 17.76 13.61
C ALA A 194 -9.74 18.02 15.07
N ALA A 195 -9.57 19.29 15.45
CA ALA A 195 -9.35 19.67 16.85
C ALA A 195 -10.52 19.23 17.74
N GLY A 196 -11.76 19.41 17.26
CA GLY A 196 -12.97 18.92 17.90
C GLY A 196 -13.01 17.41 18.06
N VAL A 197 -12.80 16.69 16.95
CA VAL A 197 -12.74 15.21 16.94
C VAL A 197 -11.64 14.68 17.87
N THR A 198 -10.53 15.40 18.02
CA THR A 198 -9.48 15.08 19.00
C THR A 198 -10.00 15.15 20.43
N GLY A 199 -10.70 16.23 20.78
CA GLY A 199 -11.33 16.38 22.10
C GLY A 199 -12.34 15.26 22.37
N TYR A 200 -13.20 14.96 21.41
CA TYR A 200 -14.18 13.88 21.50
C TYR A 200 -13.54 12.49 21.62
N GLY A 201 -12.54 12.16 20.79
CA GLY A 201 -11.84 10.88 20.88
C GLY A 201 -11.17 10.66 22.24
N LEU A 202 -10.64 11.73 22.84
CA LEU A 202 -10.11 11.69 24.22
C LEU A 202 -11.21 11.50 25.27
N ALA A 203 -12.43 11.99 25.01
CA ALA A 203 -13.60 11.76 25.87
C ALA A 203 -13.98 10.27 25.91
N ASP A 204 -14.17 9.64 24.75
CA ASP A 204 -14.53 8.22 24.62
C ASP A 204 -13.47 7.30 25.26
N LEU A 205 -12.19 7.70 25.19
CA LEU A 205 -11.10 7.00 25.87
C LEU A 205 -11.12 7.19 27.40
N GLN A 206 -11.66 8.29 27.92
CA GLN A 206 -11.89 8.49 29.34
C GLN A 206 -13.14 7.73 29.83
N GLU A 207 -14.17 7.60 28.99
CA GLU A 207 -15.41 6.88 29.31
C GLU A 207 -15.20 5.36 29.34
N SER A 208 -14.40 4.83 28.41
CA SER A 208 -13.98 3.42 28.42
C SER A 208 -13.04 3.04 29.57
N GLY A 209 -12.53 4.02 30.34
CA GLY A 209 -11.62 3.81 31.46
C GLY A 209 -10.15 3.63 31.08
N LEU A 210 -9.80 3.79 29.79
CA LEU A 210 -8.41 3.74 29.31
C LEU A 210 -7.58 4.98 29.74
N LEU A 211 -8.22 6.14 29.87
CA LEU A 211 -7.58 7.38 30.30
C LEU A 211 -8.15 7.90 31.63
N PRO A 212 -7.30 8.34 32.58
CA PRO A 212 -7.75 8.91 33.84
C PRO A 212 -8.37 10.30 33.66
N GLY A 213 -9.10 10.78 34.68
CA GLY A 213 -9.55 12.17 34.74
C GLY A 213 -11.00 12.45 34.33
N ARG A 214 -11.88 11.43 34.26
CA ARG A 214 -13.31 11.63 33.95
C ARG A 214 -14.02 12.60 34.92
N ALA A 215 -13.55 12.68 36.17
CA ALA A 215 -14.12 13.54 37.21
C ALA A 215 -13.57 14.98 37.18
N THR A 216 -12.52 15.25 36.41
CA THR A 216 -11.81 16.53 36.38
C THR A 216 -12.36 17.40 35.26
N THR A 217 -13.49 18.07 35.53
CA THR A 217 -14.13 18.99 34.59
C THR A 217 -13.38 20.32 34.52
N ALA A 218 -13.10 20.82 33.32
CA ALA A 218 -12.48 22.14 33.13
C ALA A 218 -13.51 23.27 33.33
N PHE A 219 -14.70 23.09 32.74
CA PHE A 219 -15.85 23.96 32.92
C PHE A 219 -17.13 23.17 32.68
N ASP A 220 -18.16 23.53 33.45
CA ASP A 220 -19.51 22.98 33.33
C ASP A 220 -20.47 24.15 33.14
N LEU A 221 -20.92 24.34 31.89
CA LEU A 221 -21.83 25.41 31.47
C LEU A 221 -23.28 24.92 31.37
N THR A 222 -23.58 23.68 31.81
CA THR A 222 -24.93 23.10 31.70
C THR A 222 -25.98 23.87 32.50
N ALA A 223 -25.56 24.66 33.50
CA ALA A 223 -26.45 25.50 34.31
C ALA A 223 -26.88 26.80 33.58
N THR A 224 -26.13 27.26 32.58
CA THR A 224 -26.38 28.52 31.86
C THR A 224 -26.71 28.30 30.38
N ILE A 225 -26.25 27.19 29.81
CA ILE A 225 -26.49 26.79 28.42
C ILE A 225 -27.28 25.49 28.47
N ASP A 226 -28.54 25.55 28.04
CA ASP A 226 -29.37 24.36 27.85
C ASP A 226 -28.73 23.47 26.77
N PRO A 227 -28.30 22.23 27.10
CA PRO A 227 -27.69 21.30 26.14
C PRO A 227 -28.62 20.93 24.99
N SER A 228 -29.94 21.09 25.15
CA SER A 228 -30.93 20.85 24.11
C SER A 228 -31.14 22.04 23.16
N SER A 229 -30.56 23.21 23.47
CA SER A 229 -30.69 24.40 22.65
C SER A 229 -30.03 24.23 21.27
N TRP A 230 -30.65 24.83 20.24
CA TRP A 230 -30.20 24.67 18.86
C TRP A 230 -28.76 25.12 18.63
N TYR A 231 -28.30 26.15 19.35
CA TYR A 231 -26.94 26.69 19.22
C TYR A 231 -25.92 25.84 19.97
N ALA A 232 -26.25 25.30 21.16
CA ALA A 232 -25.38 24.37 21.88
C ALA A 232 -25.18 23.07 21.10
N ARG A 233 -26.27 22.55 20.53
CA ARG A 233 -26.25 21.42 19.60
C ARG A 233 -25.43 21.76 18.35
N LEU A 234 -25.58 22.96 17.77
CA LEU A 234 -24.79 23.37 16.59
C LEU A 234 -23.28 23.44 16.89
N THR A 235 -22.89 23.98 18.04
CA THR A 235 -21.48 24.04 18.45
C THR A 235 -20.92 22.67 18.77
N GLU A 236 -21.71 21.81 19.41
CA GLU A 236 -21.39 20.40 19.63
C GLU A 236 -21.20 19.69 18.28
N GLY A 237 -22.09 19.88 17.32
CA GLY A 237 -21.97 19.26 16.02
C GLY A 237 -20.77 19.73 15.18
N ILE A 238 -20.53 21.04 15.11
CA ILE A 238 -19.47 21.60 14.23
C ILE A 238 -18.08 21.46 14.87
N PHE A 239 -17.98 21.71 16.17
CA PHE A 239 -16.70 21.80 16.87
C PHE A 239 -16.47 20.63 17.84
N ASN A 240 -17.43 19.71 18.00
CA ASN A 240 -17.37 18.62 18.97
C ASN A 240 -17.12 19.10 20.40
N ILE A 241 -17.71 20.25 20.76
CA ILE A 241 -17.62 20.87 22.08
C ILE A 241 -18.97 20.75 22.79
N THR A 242 -19.00 19.98 23.87
CA THR A 242 -20.16 19.86 24.75
C THR A 242 -20.14 20.92 25.86
N PRO A 243 -21.29 21.23 26.51
CA PRO A 243 -21.33 22.18 27.62
C PRO A 243 -20.57 21.72 28.88
N ARG A 244 -20.26 20.42 28.99
CA ARG A 244 -19.47 19.83 30.06
C ARG A 244 -18.23 19.17 29.46
N VAL A 245 -17.07 19.77 29.68
CA VAL A 245 -15.80 19.27 29.14
C VAL A 245 -14.78 18.96 30.23
N THR A 246 -13.95 17.95 30.00
CA THR A 246 -12.84 17.61 30.89
C THR A 246 -11.61 18.46 30.58
N VAL A 247 -10.69 18.56 31.55
CA VAL A 247 -9.40 19.25 31.34
C VAL A 247 -8.62 18.61 30.19
N LEU A 248 -8.67 17.28 30.06
CA LEU A 248 -7.95 16.55 29.02
C LEU A 248 -8.47 16.89 27.60
N GLN A 249 -9.80 16.99 27.45
CA GLN A 249 -10.41 17.37 26.17
C GLN A 249 -10.00 18.77 25.73
N VAL A 250 -10.00 19.74 26.65
CA VAL A 250 -9.61 21.14 26.37
C VAL A 250 -8.12 21.24 26.00
N VAL A 251 -7.27 20.53 26.75
CA VAL A 251 -5.83 20.49 26.48
C VAL A 251 -5.56 19.84 25.12
N GLY A 252 -6.19 18.71 24.81
CA GLY A 252 -6.04 18.02 23.53
C GLY A 252 -6.50 18.88 22.34
N TYR A 253 -7.66 19.52 22.46
CA TYR A 253 -8.19 20.44 21.46
C TYR A 253 -7.21 21.61 21.17
N LEU A 254 -6.75 22.29 22.23
CA LEU A 254 -5.85 23.43 22.09
C LEU A 254 -4.46 23.02 21.60
N ALA A 255 -3.93 21.90 22.10
CA ALA A 255 -2.62 21.39 21.66
C ALA A 255 -2.63 21.07 20.17
N TYR A 256 -3.67 20.39 19.67
CA TYR A 256 -3.81 20.09 18.25
C TYR A 256 -3.90 21.37 17.42
N LEU A 257 -4.79 22.30 17.80
CA LEU A 257 -5.01 23.53 17.04
C LEU A 257 -3.77 24.45 17.01
N LEU A 258 -3.10 24.62 18.15
CA LEU A 258 -1.91 25.47 18.27
C LEU A 258 -0.68 24.88 17.59
N LEU A 259 -0.61 23.56 17.41
CA LEU A 259 0.47 22.91 16.68
C LEU A 259 0.21 22.92 15.17
N VAL A 260 -0.95 22.41 14.75
CA VAL A 260 -1.24 22.10 13.34
C VAL A 260 -1.57 23.34 12.52
N LEU A 261 -2.34 24.29 13.07
CA LEU A 261 -2.78 25.46 12.33
C LEU A 261 -1.61 26.38 11.92
N PRO A 262 -0.64 26.72 12.79
CA PRO A 262 0.52 27.53 12.39
C PRO A 262 1.41 26.82 11.36
N LEU A 263 1.63 25.51 11.50
CA LEU A 263 2.36 24.70 10.51
C LEU A 263 1.66 24.73 9.14
N PHE A 264 0.33 24.62 9.14
CA PHE A 264 -0.47 24.73 7.92
C PHE A 264 -0.45 26.14 7.34
N LEU A 265 -0.28 27.22 8.11
CA LEU A 265 -0.23 28.57 7.55
C LEU A 265 1.18 28.96 7.06
N ARG A 266 2.25 28.49 7.72
CA ARG A 266 3.65 28.90 7.46
C ARG A 266 4.24 28.52 6.09
N GLY A 267 3.72 27.52 5.39
CA GLY A 267 4.17 27.15 4.03
C GLY A 267 3.81 28.15 2.90
N THR A 268 3.74 29.45 3.19
CA THR A 268 3.41 30.52 2.24
C THR A 268 4.60 31.47 2.01
N GLY A 269 5.77 30.91 1.69
CA GLY A 269 6.89 31.68 1.14
C GLY A 269 6.81 31.72 -0.39
N THR A 270 6.42 32.85 -0.95
CA THR A 270 6.44 33.14 -2.39
C THR A 270 7.86 33.40 -2.85
N THR A 271 8.48 32.48 -3.59
CA THR A 271 9.58 32.83 -4.49
C THR A 271 8.94 33.27 -5.81
N THR A 272 8.97 34.57 -6.09
CA THR A 272 8.50 35.16 -7.36
C THR A 272 9.43 34.73 -8.50
N PRO A 273 8.97 33.99 -9.53
CA PRO A 273 9.76 33.78 -10.73
C PRO A 273 9.70 35.03 -11.61
N ALA A 274 10.88 35.44 -12.10
CA ALA A 274 11.03 36.53 -13.06
C ALA A 274 10.27 36.25 -14.36
N THR A 275 9.61 37.28 -14.89
CA THR A 275 8.80 37.28 -16.10
C THR A 275 9.66 36.93 -17.32
N ALA A 276 9.44 35.77 -17.93
CA ALA A 276 9.99 35.44 -19.24
C ALA A 276 9.01 35.91 -20.33
N THR A 277 9.51 36.77 -21.21
CA THR A 277 8.83 37.36 -22.36
C THR A 277 8.41 36.31 -23.39
N GLU A 278 7.14 36.34 -23.78
CA GLU A 278 6.54 35.53 -24.86
C GLU A 278 6.95 36.08 -26.25
N PRO A 279 7.42 35.25 -27.21
CA PRO A 279 7.65 35.70 -28.58
C PRO A 279 6.36 35.76 -29.40
N ALA A 280 6.20 36.89 -30.10
CA ALA A 280 5.07 37.25 -30.95
C ALA A 280 4.84 36.29 -32.14
N THR A 281 3.57 35.98 -32.39
CA THR A 281 3.07 35.30 -33.58
C THR A 281 3.00 36.26 -34.78
N ALA A 282 3.43 35.80 -35.96
CA ALA A 282 3.23 36.48 -37.25
C ALA A 282 2.11 35.81 -38.09
N PRO A 283 1.42 36.53 -39.00
CA PRO A 283 0.09 36.15 -39.47
C PRO A 283 0.01 35.52 -40.89
N ALA A 284 -1.00 34.65 -41.03
CA ALA A 284 -1.91 34.37 -42.17
C ALA A 284 -1.38 34.04 -43.59
N THR A 285 -2.03 33.06 -44.26
CA THR A 285 -2.83 33.29 -45.49
C THR A 285 -3.68 32.05 -45.85
N GLU A 286 -4.93 32.33 -46.25
CA GLU A 286 -6.05 31.49 -46.69
C GLU A 286 -5.83 30.83 -48.08
N PRO A 287 -6.72 29.95 -48.57
CA PRO A 287 -7.72 30.43 -49.54
C PRO A 287 -9.12 29.77 -49.49
N ALA A 288 -10.10 30.51 -50.00
CA ALA A 288 -11.53 30.23 -50.04
C ALA A 288 -12.07 29.75 -51.41
N ALA A 289 -13.25 29.11 -51.35
CA ALA A 289 -14.34 29.02 -52.37
C ALA A 289 -14.11 28.18 -53.65
N ALA A 290 -15.10 27.60 -54.35
CA ALA A 290 -16.49 27.19 -54.13
C ALA A 290 -16.97 26.40 -55.38
N ALA A 291 -17.95 25.49 -55.18
CA ALA A 291 -19.07 25.06 -56.05
C ALA A 291 -18.88 24.52 -57.50
N SER A 292 -19.49 23.35 -57.77
CA SER A 292 -20.60 23.19 -58.75
C SER A 292 -21.09 21.73 -58.86
N ASP A 293 -22.41 21.52 -58.71
CA ASP A 293 -23.19 20.30 -59.06
C ASP A 293 -23.72 20.37 -60.52
N PRO A 294 -24.28 19.27 -61.06
CA PRO A 294 -25.70 19.33 -61.47
C PRO A 294 -26.56 18.04 -61.22
N ALA A 295 -27.88 18.28 -61.19
CA ALA A 295 -29.06 17.40 -60.98
C ALA A 295 -29.20 16.20 -61.98
N ASP A 296 -30.05 15.16 -61.81
CA ASP A 296 -31.52 15.11 -61.55
C ASP A 296 -32.01 13.62 -61.44
N PRO A 297 -33.31 13.24 -61.53
CA PRO A 297 -34.31 12.99 -60.47
C PRO A 297 -34.69 11.50 -60.26
N THR A 298 -35.35 11.20 -59.13
CA THR A 298 -36.73 10.62 -59.05
C THR A 298 -37.00 10.02 -57.66
N ARG A 299 -38.09 10.47 -57.04
CA ARG A 299 -38.70 9.90 -55.83
C ARG A 299 -39.79 8.90 -56.24
N PRO A 300 -40.09 7.91 -55.38
CA PRO A 300 -41.33 8.07 -54.62
C PRO A 300 -41.22 7.64 -53.15
N ALA A 301 -42.08 8.27 -52.33
CA ALA A 301 -42.48 7.82 -51.00
C ALA A 301 -43.92 7.24 -51.09
N PRO A 302 -44.56 6.76 -50.02
CA PRO A 302 -44.11 5.92 -48.90
C PRO A 302 -45.07 4.74 -48.65
N ARG A 303 -44.63 3.54 -48.22
CA ARG A 303 -45.53 2.57 -47.55
C ARG A 303 -44.82 1.66 -46.54
N GLY A 304 -45.44 1.56 -45.35
CA GLY A 304 -45.49 0.33 -44.57
C GLY A 304 -44.46 0.17 -43.46
N ARG A 305 -44.79 0.67 -42.25
CA ARG A 305 -44.16 0.22 -40.99
C ARG A 305 -44.27 -1.30 -40.86
N ARG A 306 -43.16 -2.02 -40.96
CA ARG A 306 -43.03 -3.38 -40.40
C ARG A 306 -42.50 -3.27 -38.96
N TRP A 307 -43.27 -3.83 -38.05
CA TRP A 307 -42.92 -3.95 -36.63
C TRP A 307 -41.84 -5.02 -36.50
N VAL A 308 -40.62 -4.63 -36.14
CA VAL A 308 -39.56 -5.54 -35.71
C VAL A 308 -39.57 -5.50 -34.17
N PRO A 309 -39.67 -6.63 -33.46
CA PRO A 309 -39.63 -6.62 -32.01
C PRO A 309 -38.28 -6.05 -31.55
N ARG A 310 -38.32 -5.03 -30.71
CA ARG A 310 -37.12 -4.44 -30.08
C ARG A 310 -36.45 -5.53 -29.24
N ALA A 311 -35.31 -6.02 -29.71
CA ALA A 311 -34.41 -6.82 -28.90
C ALA A 311 -33.99 -5.98 -27.69
N VAL A 312 -34.19 -6.52 -26.49
CA VAL A 312 -33.76 -5.92 -25.23
C VAL A 312 -32.24 -5.69 -25.33
N PRO A 313 -31.74 -4.47 -25.09
CA PRO A 313 -30.35 -4.19 -25.34
C PRO A 313 -29.45 -4.85 -24.27
N ARG A 314 -28.37 -5.49 -24.74
CA ARG A 314 -27.43 -6.35 -23.97
C ARG A 314 -26.71 -5.68 -22.77
N TRP A 315 -26.96 -4.41 -22.49
CA TRP A 315 -26.41 -3.70 -21.32
C TRP A 315 -27.21 -3.90 -20.02
N VAL A 316 -28.37 -4.58 -20.08
CA VAL A 316 -29.15 -4.91 -18.87
C VAL A 316 -28.57 -6.12 -18.11
N LEU A 317 -27.77 -6.99 -18.77
CA LEU A 317 -27.12 -8.12 -18.11
C LEU A 317 -26.03 -7.74 -17.07
N PRO A 318 -25.10 -6.80 -17.32
CA PRO A 318 -24.06 -6.47 -16.33
C PRO A 318 -24.60 -5.75 -15.08
N VAL A 319 -25.73 -5.04 -15.17
CA VAL A 319 -26.38 -4.41 -13.99
C VAL A 319 -27.01 -5.48 -13.08
N ALA A 320 -27.64 -6.50 -13.67
CA ALA A 320 -28.19 -7.63 -12.91
C ALA A 320 -27.09 -8.53 -12.33
N VAL A 321 -25.98 -8.74 -13.05
CA VAL A 321 -24.87 -9.60 -12.62
C VAL A 321 -24.03 -9.01 -11.48
N VAL A 322 -24.07 -7.69 -11.24
CA VAL A 322 -23.37 -7.06 -10.09
C VAL A 322 -24.34 -6.76 -8.94
N ALA A 323 -25.58 -6.35 -9.23
CA ALA A 323 -26.55 -6.03 -8.18
C ALA A 323 -27.13 -7.28 -7.49
N LEU A 324 -27.35 -8.39 -8.22
CA LEU A 324 -27.91 -9.61 -7.63
C LEU A 324 -26.96 -10.34 -6.68
N PRO A 325 -25.66 -10.51 -6.93
CA PRO A 325 -24.76 -11.11 -5.94
C PRO A 325 -24.48 -10.17 -4.76
N ALA A 326 -24.53 -8.85 -4.92
CA ALA A 326 -24.40 -7.92 -3.78
C ALA A 326 -25.65 -7.94 -2.87
N ILE A 327 -26.85 -8.02 -3.47
CA ILE A 327 -28.11 -8.16 -2.74
C ILE A 327 -28.26 -9.59 -2.18
N ALA A 328 -27.82 -10.61 -2.90
CA ALA A 328 -27.81 -12.00 -2.43
C ALA A 328 -26.73 -12.25 -1.39
N ALA A 329 -25.57 -11.58 -1.44
CA ALA A 329 -24.57 -11.60 -0.38
C ALA A 329 -25.07 -10.85 0.85
N GLY A 330 -25.67 -9.66 0.69
CA GLY A 330 -26.31 -8.94 1.79
C GLY A 330 -27.46 -9.72 2.42
N ALA A 331 -28.30 -10.37 1.61
CA ALA A 331 -29.39 -11.22 2.08
C ALA A 331 -28.91 -12.57 2.64
N ALA A 332 -27.83 -13.14 2.11
CA ALA A 332 -27.21 -14.34 2.68
C ALA A 332 -26.51 -14.01 4.01
N ILE A 333 -25.88 -12.84 4.16
CA ILE A 333 -25.29 -12.36 5.42
C ILE A 333 -26.36 -11.98 6.44
N LEU A 334 -27.57 -11.59 6.01
CA LEU A 334 -28.72 -11.36 6.88
C LEU A 334 -29.50 -12.65 7.22
N ALA A 335 -29.47 -13.65 6.34
CA ALA A 335 -30.15 -14.94 6.52
C ALA A 335 -29.28 -15.99 7.24
N LEU A 336 -27.96 -15.91 7.06
CA LEU A 336 -26.97 -16.46 7.96
C LEU A 336 -26.90 -15.49 9.14
N GLY A 337 -27.83 -15.60 10.09
CA GLY A 337 -27.69 -14.91 11.38
C GLY A 337 -26.27 -15.11 11.94
N PRO A 338 -25.84 -14.28 12.91
CA PRO A 338 -24.50 -14.39 13.50
C PRO A 338 -24.23 -15.88 13.76
N SER A 339 -23.19 -16.42 13.12
CA SER A 339 -22.78 -17.77 13.41
C SER A 339 -22.51 -17.81 14.89
N ASP A 340 -23.30 -18.59 15.61
CA ASP A 340 -23.02 -19.00 16.98
C ASP A 340 -21.72 -19.83 16.97
N ASP A 341 -20.58 -19.20 16.74
CA ASP A 341 -19.31 -19.64 17.32
C ASP A 341 -19.29 -19.20 18.79
N ALA A 342 -20.39 -19.50 19.50
CA ALA A 342 -20.64 -19.23 20.91
C ALA A 342 -19.90 -20.24 21.82
N HIS A 343 -18.74 -20.71 21.37
CA HIS A 343 -17.80 -21.52 22.14
C HIS A 343 -16.35 -21.09 21.85
N ALA A 344 -16.07 -19.79 21.80
CA ALA A 344 -14.69 -19.32 21.89
C ALA A 344 -14.15 -19.70 23.27
N THR A 345 -13.41 -20.81 23.35
CA THR A 345 -12.75 -21.23 24.58
C THR A 345 -11.79 -20.11 24.98
N THR A 346 -12.03 -19.52 26.15
CA THR A 346 -11.14 -18.51 26.69
C THR A 346 -9.94 -19.20 27.32
N ILE A 347 -8.75 -18.86 26.85
CA ILE A 347 -7.48 -19.38 27.33
C ILE A 347 -6.86 -18.31 28.22
N GLU A 348 -6.86 -18.57 29.52
CA GLU A 348 -6.27 -17.68 30.51
C GLU A 348 -4.75 -17.89 30.55
N VAL A 349 -3.99 -16.81 30.44
CA VAL A 349 -2.53 -16.82 30.54
C VAL A 349 -2.07 -15.75 31.52
N THR A 350 -1.04 -16.07 32.30
CA THR A 350 -0.39 -15.16 33.24
C THR A 350 1.12 -15.36 33.17
N ALA A 351 1.89 -14.51 33.86
CA ALA A 351 3.34 -14.70 34.00
C ALA A 351 3.73 -15.94 34.83
N GLY A 352 2.78 -16.62 35.49
CA GLY A 352 3.04 -17.80 36.32
C GLY A 352 2.24 -19.05 35.94
N SER A 353 1.31 -18.95 34.98
CA SER A 353 0.49 -20.06 34.51
C SER A 353 0.12 -19.87 33.05
N CYS A 354 0.15 -20.95 32.27
CA CYS A 354 -0.23 -20.94 30.86
C CYS A 354 -1.37 -21.92 30.63
N ALA A 355 -2.56 -21.42 30.29
CA ALA A 355 -3.73 -22.22 29.93
C ALA A 355 -4.07 -23.34 30.95
N GLU A 356 -4.10 -23.01 32.24
CA GLU A 356 -4.34 -24.02 33.28
C GLU A 356 -5.72 -24.68 33.12
N GLY A 357 -5.76 -26.02 33.13
CA GLY A 357 -7.01 -26.78 33.02
C GLY A 357 -7.69 -26.77 31.65
N TRP A 358 -7.02 -26.27 30.60
CA TRP A 358 -7.56 -26.28 29.24
C TRP A 358 -7.82 -27.70 28.73
N GLN A 359 -8.80 -27.84 27.84
CA GLN A 359 -9.26 -29.13 27.32
C GLN A 359 -8.85 -29.33 25.87
N ALA A 360 -8.80 -30.59 25.44
CA ALA A 360 -8.45 -30.93 24.06
C ALA A 360 -9.34 -30.19 23.03
N PRO A 361 -8.74 -29.51 22.05
CA PRO A 361 -9.50 -28.77 21.04
C PRO A 361 -10.17 -29.72 20.06
N ARG A 362 -11.18 -29.21 19.35
CA ARG A 362 -11.85 -30.00 18.31
C ARG A 362 -11.02 -29.97 17.01
N PRO A 363 -11.00 -31.05 16.22
CA PRO A 363 -10.39 -31.02 14.90
C PRO A 363 -11.06 -29.96 14.00
N GLY A 364 -10.28 -29.34 13.12
CA GLY A 364 -10.72 -28.30 12.19
C GLY A 364 -10.24 -26.90 12.57
N ARG A 365 -10.74 -25.88 11.87
CA ARG A 365 -10.43 -24.49 12.17
C ARG A 365 -11.06 -24.10 13.51
N GLN A 366 -10.25 -23.62 14.44
CA GLN A 366 -10.63 -23.21 15.78
C GLN A 366 -10.16 -21.78 16.01
N THR A 367 -10.95 -21.00 16.73
CA THR A 367 -10.53 -19.68 17.24
C THR A 367 -10.60 -19.71 18.75
N PHE A 368 -9.47 -19.46 19.39
CA PHE A 368 -9.30 -19.35 20.83
C PHE A 368 -9.30 -17.88 21.22
N THR A 369 -9.93 -17.50 22.33
CA THR A 369 -9.78 -16.15 22.89
C THR A 369 -8.74 -16.22 23.98
N VAL A 370 -7.54 -15.69 23.74
CA VAL A 370 -6.46 -15.71 24.73
C VAL A 370 -6.52 -14.43 25.56
N HIS A 371 -6.66 -14.55 26.89
CA HIS A 371 -6.70 -13.43 27.83
C HIS A 371 -5.46 -13.42 28.72
N ASN A 372 -4.75 -12.29 28.76
CA ASN A 372 -3.63 -12.10 29.68
C ASN A 372 -4.13 -11.48 30.99
N GLY A 373 -4.38 -12.32 31.99
CA GLY A 373 -4.74 -11.91 33.35
C GLY A 373 -3.53 -11.44 34.19
N GLY A 374 -2.32 -11.48 33.64
CA GLY A 374 -1.08 -11.08 34.29
C GLY A 374 -0.77 -9.58 34.19
N GLY A 375 0.21 -9.13 34.98
CA GLY A 375 0.68 -7.74 35.01
C GLY A 375 1.77 -7.39 33.99
N ARG A 376 2.18 -8.33 33.12
CA ARG A 376 3.25 -8.14 32.12
C ARG A 376 2.80 -8.68 30.76
N GLY A 377 3.29 -8.05 29.69
CA GLY A 377 3.08 -8.55 28.33
C GLY A 377 3.84 -9.85 28.13
N LEU A 378 3.28 -10.77 27.36
CA LEU A 378 3.90 -12.06 27.09
C LEU A 378 3.51 -12.56 25.69
N GLU A 379 4.36 -13.41 25.14
CA GLU A 379 4.09 -14.14 23.90
C GLU A 379 3.36 -15.44 24.23
N VAL A 380 2.38 -15.81 23.40
CA VAL A 380 1.57 -17.03 23.58
C VAL A 380 1.58 -17.86 22.31
N ARG A 381 1.91 -19.14 22.45
CA ARG A 381 1.98 -20.10 21.33
C ARG A 381 1.13 -21.33 21.61
N LEU A 382 0.50 -21.86 20.57
CA LEU A 382 -0.04 -23.22 20.54
C LEU A 382 0.99 -24.11 19.86
N ILE A 383 1.58 -25.05 20.60
CA ILE A 383 2.71 -25.86 20.13
C ILE A 383 2.41 -27.35 20.13
N ASP A 384 3.18 -28.12 19.36
CA ASP A 384 3.43 -29.53 19.62
C ASP A 384 4.51 -29.63 20.72
N PRO A 385 4.20 -30.19 21.90
CA PRO A 385 5.13 -30.24 23.02
C PRO A 385 6.31 -31.19 22.83
N VAL A 386 6.31 -32.04 21.80
CA VAL A 386 7.40 -32.97 21.49
C VAL A 386 8.36 -32.36 20.48
N SER A 387 7.83 -31.84 19.37
CA SER A 387 8.64 -31.26 18.30
C SER A 387 8.97 -29.78 18.51
N GLY A 388 8.23 -29.09 19.37
CA GLY A 388 8.30 -27.64 19.53
C GLY A 388 7.66 -26.86 18.37
N ALA A 389 7.00 -27.54 17.43
CA ALA A 389 6.39 -26.89 16.27
C ALA A 389 5.22 -25.99 16.69
N ILE A 390 5.22 -24.75 16.23
CA ILE A 390 4.21 -23.73 16.52
C ILE A 390 3.09 -23.82 15.49
N HIS A 391 1.86 -24.02 15.95
CA HIS A 391 0.67 -24.08 15.12
C HIS A 391 -0.05 -22.73 14.99
N ALA A 392 0.12 -21.85 15.98
CA ALA A 392 -0.40 -20.49 16.00
C ALA A 392 0.24 -19.70 17.15
N GLU A 393 0.46 -18.40 16.98
CA GLU A 393 1.10 -17.55 17.99
C GLU A 393 0.52 -16.13 18.07
N ILE A 394 0.68 -15.52 19.24
CA ILE A 394 0.48 -14.10 19.52
C ILE A 394 1.82 -13.57 20.05
N GLU A 395 2.58 -12.88 19.20
CA GLU A 395 3.89 -12.27 19.50
C GLU A 395 3.88 -11.42 20.77
N LEU A 396 2.83 -10.60 20.92
CA LEU A 396 2.67 -9.75 22.10
C LEU A 396 1.20 -9.66 22.50
N LEU A 397 0.91 -10.15 23.71
CA LEU A 397 -0.37 -9.98 24.37
C LEU A 397 -0.18 -9.09 25.61
N ALA A 398 -0.64 -7.85 25.53
CA ALA A 398 -0.48 -6.86 26.60
C ALA A 398 -1.25 -7.25 27.88
N PRO A 399 -0.80 -6.80 29.07
CA PRO A 399 -1.49 -7.04 30.33
C PRO A 399 -2.97 -6.65 30.27
N GLY A 400 -3.85 -7.51 30.77
CA GLY A 400 -5.30 -7.26 30.85
C GLY A 400 -6.02 -7.25 29.49
N THR A 401 -5.35 -7.64 28.40
CA THR A 401 -5.97 -7.67 27.05
C THR A 401 -6.33 -9.09 26.62
N SER A 402 -7.27 -9.18 25.68
CA SER A 402 -7.63 -10.44 25.03
C SER A 402 -7.45 -10.34 23.52
N ARG A 403 -6.93 -11.40 22.89
CA ARG A 403 -6.82 -11.48 21.42
C ARG A 403 -7.32 -12.83 20.92
N PRO A 404 -8.02 -12.86 19.77
CA PRO A 404 -8.36 -14.12 19.12
C PRO A 404 -7.09 -14.72 18.49
N LEU A 405 -6.87 -16.02 18.71
CA LEU A 405 -5.86 -16.83 18.05
C LEU A 405 -6.57 -17.90 17.22
N SER A 406 -6.34 -17.94 15.91
CA SER A 406 -6.93 -18.95 15.04
C SER A 406 -5.91 -20.01 14.64
N ALA A 407 -6.27 -21.28 14.78
CA ALA A 407 -5.44 -22.41 14.38
C ALA A 407 -6.29 -23.47 13.68
N THR A 408 -5.70 -24.18 12.71
CA THR A 408 -6.32 -25.38 12.13
C THR A 408 -5.77 -26.60 12.87
N VAL A 409 -6.61 -27.21 13.71
CA VAL A 409 -6.22 -28.32 14.59
C VAL A 409 -6.44 -29.64 13.86
N GLY A 410 -5.37 -30.44 13.76
CA GLY A 410 -5.38 -31.79 13.18
C GLY A 410 -5.33 -32.88 14.25
N GLY A 411 -5.17 -34.13 13.81
CA GLY A 411 -4.78 -35.21 14.72
C GLY A 411 -3.36 -34.98 15.24
N GLY A 412 -3.17 -34.92 16.56
CA GLY A 412 -1.86 -34.57 17.14
C GLY A 412 -1.89 -34.37 18.65
N THR A 413 -0.75 -33.92 19.19
CA THR A 413 -0.61 -33.50 20.59
C THR A 413 -0.33 -32.00 20.61
N TYR A 414 -1.04 -31.28 21.48
CA TYR A 414 -0.98 -29.82 21.56
C TYR A 414 -0.73 -29.38 23.00
N ALA A 415 -0.03 -28.27 23.19
CA ALA A 415 0.14 -27.59 24.45
C ALA A 415 0.20 -26.07 24.22
N TRP A 416 -0.23 -25.27 25.19
CA TRP A 416 0.06 -23.84 25.22
C TRP A 416 1.43 -23.57 25.82
N GLN A 417 2.17 -22.66 25.23
CA GLN A 417 3.44 -22.14 25.73
C GLN A 417 3.33 -20.62 25.90
N CYS A 418 3.71 -20.12 27.06
CA CYS A 418 3.73 -18.70 27.39
C CYS A 418 5.16 -18.27 27.68
N LEU A 419 5.64 -17.19 27.04
CA LEU A 419 7.00 -16.66 27.21
C LEU A 419 6.96 -15.28 27.88
N PRO A 420 7.26 -15.17 29.19
CA PRO A 420 7.26 -13.91 29.92
C PRO A 420 8.63 -13.21 29.80
N GLY A 421 8.97 -12.72 28.61
CA GLY A 421 10.23 -12.03 28.36
C GLY A 421 11.44 -12.96 28.54
N ASN A 422 12.33 -12.64 29.49
CA ASN A 422 13.57 -13.41 29.75
C ASN A 422 13.39 -14.55 30.78
N ASP A 423 12.18 -14.74 31.30
CA ASP A 423 11.88 -15.84 32.22
C ASP A 423 11.66 -17.15 31.43
N PRO A 424 11.95 -18.35 32.01
CA PRO A 424 11.75 -19.62 31.32
C PRO A 424 10.32 -19.82 30.81
N PRO A 425 10.13 -20.51 29.67
CA PRO A 425 8.81 -20.73 29.10
C PRO A 425 7.92 -21.59 30.01
N ILE A 426 6.65 -21.21 30.12
CA ILE A 426 5.64 -21.95 30.87
C ILE A 426 4.80 -22.75 29.89
N VAL A 427 4.85 -24.08 29.99
CA VAL A 427 4.11 -24.99 29.12
C VAL A 427 2.95 -25.64 29.88
N SER A 428 1.75 -25.56 29.30
CA SER A 428 0.54 -26.19 29.84
C SER A 428 0.58 -27.73 29.76
N ALA A 429 -0.38 -28.40 30.39
CA ALA A 429 -0.59 -29.84 30.18
C ALA A 429 -0.92 -30.15 28.71
N SER A 430 -0.32 -31.20 28.16
CA SER A 430 -0.54 -31.60 26.78
C SER A 430 -1.91 -32.25 26.56
N GLN A 431 -2.58 -31.89 25.47
CA GLN A 431 -3.86 -32.44 25.06
C GLN A 431 -3.75 -33.19 23.74
N ARG A 432 -4.36 -34.37 23.67
CA ARG A 432 -4.35 -35.20 22.46
C ARG A 432 -5.65 -35.04 21.70
N VAL A 433 -5.53 -34.72 20.41
CA VAL A 433 -6.66 -34.63 19.48
C VAL A 433 -6.63 -35.83 18.55
N THR A 434 -7.74 -36.56 18.49
CA THR A 434 -7.92 -37.71 17.60
C THR A 434 -8.76 -37.31 16.40
N GLY A 435 -8.23 -37.48 15.18
CA GLY A 435 -8.98 -37.22 13.95
C GLY A 435 -8.12 -37.39 12.70
N PRO A 436 -8.74 -37.65 11.52
CA PRO A 436 -8.03 -37.87 10.27
C PRO A 436 -7.59 -36.57 9.56
N SER A 437 -7.99 -35.40 10.07
CA SER A 437 -7.69 -34.11 9.46
C SER A 437 -6.20 -33.78 9.59
N ALA A 438 -5.54 -33.51 8.46
CA ALA A 438 -4.28 -32.81 8.44
C ALA A 438 -4.49 -31.44 9.12
N GLY A 439 -3.66 -31.13 10.12
CA GLY A 439 -3.67 -29.82 10.77
C GLY A 439 -3.22 -28.72 9.81
N GLY A 440 -3.28 -27.47 10.28
CA GLY A 440 -2.58 -26.36 9.62
C GLY A 440 -1.08 -26.59 9.63
N GLN A 441 -0.36 -25.84 8.78
CA GLN A 441 1.10 -25.87 8.76
C GLN A 441 1.63 -25.45 10.14
N ALA A 442 2.45 -26.32 10.73
CA ALA A 442 3.17 -26.03 11.96
C ALA A 442 4.59 -25.59 11.60
N ILE A 443 5.11 -24.56 12.25
CA ILE A 443 6.43 -23.99 11.99
C ILE A 443 7.37 -24.46 13.09
N ILE A 444 8.49 -25.08 12.72
CA ILE A 444 9.54 -25.41 13.69
C ILE A 444 10.37 -24.14 13.89
N PRO A 445 10.44 -23.58 15.11
CA PRO A 445 11.23 -22.37 15.38
C PRO A 445 12.66 -22.47 14.86
N VAL A 446 13.17 -21.38 14.31
CA VAL A 446 14.61 -21.23 14.06
C VAL A 446 15.20 -20.47 15.25
N THR A 447 16.31 -20.97 15.79
CA THR A 447 17.04 -20.28 16.88
C THR A 447 18.18 -19.46 16.30
N ASP A 448 18.68 -18.50 17.07
CA ASP A 448 19.87 -17.72 16.72
C ASP A 448 21.07 -18.63 16.42
N GLU A 449 21.27 -19.69 17.22
CA GLU A 449 22.35 -20.65 17.01
C GLU A 449 22.19 -21.44 15.71
N ALA A 450 20.96 -21.77 15.34
CA ALA A 450 20.67 -22.46 14.08
C ALA A 450 20.90 -21.55 12.86
N MET A 451 20.64 -20.25 12.99
CA MET A 451 20.85 -19.26 11.93
C MET A 451 22.31 -18.79 11.80
N ALA A 452 23.12 -18.92 12.86
CA ALA A 452 24.52 -18.48 12.87
C ALA A 452 25.35 -19.06 11.70
N GLY A 453 25.24 -20.36 11.42
CA GLY A 453 25.96 -21.01 10.31
C GLY A 453 25.62 -20.42 8.93
N PRO A 454 24.34 -20.31 8.56
CA PRO A 454 23.90 -19.59 7.35
C PRO A 454 24.40 -18.14 7.27
N LEU A 455 24.40 -17.38 8.37
CA LEU A 455 24.89 -15.99 8.38
C LEU A 455 26.39 -15.90 8.12
N ASP A 456 27.18 -16.80 8.71
CA ASP A 456 28.62 -16.89 8.46
C ASP A 456 28.91 -17.23 6.99
N ALA A 457 28.14 -18.17 6.42
CA ALA A 457 28.25 -18.54 5.00
C ALA A 457 27.88 -17.38 4.07
N TYR A 458 26.83 -16.62 4.39
CA TYR A 458 26.45 -15.41 3.65
C TYR A 458 27.54 -14.34 3.71
N ARG A 459 28.09 -14.07 4.91
CA ARG A 459 29.18 -13.10 5.08
C ARG A 459 30.41 -13.51 4.27
N ALA A 460 30.77 -14.79 4.27
CA ALA A 460 31.87 -15.31 3.47
C ALA A 460 31.62 -15.17 1.96
N PHE A 461 30.41 -15.50 1.49
CA PHE A 461 30.00 -15.34 0.09
C PHE A 461 30.12 -13.89 -0.38
N VAL A 462 29.51 -12.94 0.35
CA VAL A 462 29.54 -11.53 -0.03
C VAL A 462 30.97 -10.97 0.05
N THR A 463 31.75 -11.33 1.07
CA THR A 463 33.15 -10.89 1.19
C THR A 463 33.98 -11.33 -0.02
N ALA A 464 33.83 -12.59 -0.46
CA ALA A 464 34.52 -13.08 -1.65
C ALA A 464 34.03 -12.40 -2.94
N GLY A 465 32.73 -12.13 -3.02
CA GLY A 465 32.11 -11.40 -4.13
C GLY A 465 32.60 -9.96 -4.25
N LEU A 466 32.72 -9.24 -3.13
CA LEU A 466 33.22 -7.85 -3.11
C LEU A 466 34.66 -7.74 -3.63
N VAL A 467 35.52 -8.76 -3.41
CA VAL A 467 36.87 -8.80 -4.01
C VAL A 467 36.80 -8.88 -5.54
N THR A 468 35.84 -9.61 -6.08
CA THR A 468 35.65 -9.76 -7.54
C THR A 468 35.08 -8.46 -8.11
N LEU A 469 34.05 -7.90 -7.47
CA LEU A 469 33.46 -6.61 -7.83
C LEU A 469 34.49 -5.47 -7.81
N GLN A 470 35.38 -5.42 -6.81
CA GLN A 470 36.43 -4.42 -6.71
C GLN A 470 37.37 -4.49 -7.92
N ARG A 471 37.81 -5.70 -8.30
CA ARG A 471 38.67 -5.89 -9.48
C ARG A 471 37.97 -5.43 -10.77
N ASP A 472 36.69 -5.73 -10.91
CA ASP A 472 35.95 -5.46 -12.14
C ASP A 472 35.57 -3.96 -12.25
N THR A 473 35.28 -3.30 -11.12
CA THR A 473 35.15 -1.82 -11.06
C THR A 473 36.48 -1.08 -11.26
N ASP A 474 37.59 -1.63 -10.78
CA ASP A 474 38.94 -1.11 -11.08
C ASP A 474 39.25 -1.17 -12.59
N THR A 475 38.78 -2.23 -13.27
CA THR A 475 38.94 -2.41 -14.72
C THR A 475 38.08 -1.40 -15.47
N LEU A 476 36.80 -1.24 -15.10
CA LEU A 476 35.93 -0.19 -15.64
C LEU A 476 36.55 1.21 -15.50
N ARG A 477 37.08 1.53 -14.31
CA ARG A 477 37.75 2.81 -14.05
C ARG A 477 38.94 3.01 -15.00
N ALA A 478 39.75 1.97 -15.22
CA ALA A 478 40.92 2.03 -16.10
C ALA A 478 40.52 2.30 -17.56
N ASP A 479 39.48 1.64 -18.06
CA ASP A 479 38.99 1.83 -19.44
C ASP A 479 38.41 3.22 -19.67
N VAL A 480 37.61 3.72 -18.71
CA VAL A 480 37.10 5.09 -18.75
C VAL A 480 38.26 6.10 -18.73
N ALA A 481 39.26 5.90 -17.89
CA ALA A 481 40.44 6.78 -17.81
C ALA A 481 41.29 6.73 -19.10
N ALA A 482 41.37 5.58 -19.77
CA ALA A 482 42.05 5.42 -21.05
C ALA A 482 41.27 5.99 -22.25
N GLY A 483 39.98 6.31 -22.05
CA GLY A 483 39.08 6.78 -23.11
C GLY A 483 38.50 5.69 -23.99
N ASP A 484 38.65 4.41 -23.61
CA ASP A 484 38.06 3.27 -24.34
C ASP A 484 36.62 3.04 -23.86
N LEU A 485 35.69 3.85 -24.37
CA LEU A 485 34.27 3.77 -23.97
C LEU A 485 33.58 2.49 -24.44
N ASP A 486 34.11 1.81 -25.46
CA ASP A 486 33.54 0.54 -25.94
C ASP A 486 33.92 -0.61 -25.00
N ALA A 487 35.16 -0.61 -24.48
CA ALA A 487 35.57 -1.51 -23.40
C ALA A 487 34.83 -1.20 -22.09
N ALA A 488 34.74 0.07 -21.72
CA ALA A 488 34.02 0.51 -20.53
C ALA A 488 32.54 0.04 -20.52
N ARG A 489 31.83 0.03 -21.65
CA ARG A 489 30.45 -0.51 -21.70
C ARG A 489 30.36 -2.00 -21.39
N ARG A 490 31.35 -2.79 -21.81
CA ARG A 490 31.39 -4.24 -21.51
C ARG A 490 31.74 -4.48 -20.06
N ASP A 491 32.73 -3.74 -19.56
CA ASP A 491 33.24 -3.95 -18.20
C ASP A 491 32.32 -3.34 -17.15
N TRP A 492 31.57 -2.28 -17.50
CA TRP A 492 30.42 -1.80 -16.72
C TRP A 492 29.38 -2.90 -16.52
N LEU A 493 28.99 -3.60 -17.60
CA LEU A 493 28.00 -4.66 -17.49
C LEU A 493 28.52 -5.81 -16.62
N THR A 494 29.78 -6.21 -16.80
CA THR A 494 30.41 -7.26 -15.99
C THR A 494 30.39 -6.88 -14.50
N ALA A 495 30.88 -5.69 -14.15
CA ALA A 495 30.93 -5.21 -12.77
C ALA A 495 29.52 -5.03 -12.16
N HIS A 496 28.58 -4.46 -12.90
CA HIS A 496 27.21 -4.27 -12.41
C HIS A 496 26.51 -5.62 -12.16
N LEU A 497 26.70 -6.61 -13.03
CA LEU A 497 26.15 -7.95 -12.79
C LEU A 497 26.80 -8.64 -11.59
N ASP A 498 28.08 -8.41 -11.34
CA ASP A 498 28.74 -8.91 -10.13
C ASP A 498 28.17 -8.28 -8.86
N TYR A 499 27.85 -6.99 -8.87
CA TYR A 499 27.14 -6.32 -7.77
C TYR A 499 25.77 -6.95 -7.53
N GLU A 500 24.96 -7.09 -8.58
CA GLU A 500 23.60 -7.63 -8.51
C GLU A 500 23.57 -9.10 -8.06
N ARG A 501 24.59 -9.90 -8.39
CA ARG A 501 24.75 -11.29 -7.90
C ARG A 501 24.98 -11.38 -6.39
N LEU A 502 25.53 -10.34 -5.76
CA LEU A 502 25.63 -10.29 -4.29
C LEU A 502 24.24 -10.13 -3.64
N GLY A 503 23.22 -9.91 -4.48
CA GLY A 503 21.82 -9.88 -4.09
C GLY A 503 21.35 -8.50 -3.65
N ALA A 504 21.95 -7.43 -4.20
CA ALA A 504 21.65 -6.01 -3.92
C ALA A 504 21.21 -5.79 -2.47
N ALA A 505 22.17 -5.66 -1.57
CA ALA A 505 21.98 -5.94 -0.17
C ALA A 505 21.16 -4.85 0.54
N TYR A 506 19.84 -4.92 0.35
CA TYR A 506 18.83 -4.06 0.99
C TYR A 506 19.16 -3.93 2.47
N GLY A 507 19.43 -2.71 2.92
CA GLY A 507 19.82 -2.42 4.30
C GLY A 507 21.19 -2.98 4.73
N THR A 508 21.65 -4.11 4.19
CA THR A 508 22.92 -4.76 4.55
C THR A 508 24.14 -3.97 4.10
N PHE A 509 24.07 -3.24 2.98
CA PHE A 509 25.14 -2.33 2.56
C PHE A 509 24.95 -0.90 3.07
N GLY A 510 23.84 -0.60 3.75
CA GLY A 510 23.54 0.74 4.27
C GLY A 510 23.60 1.80 3.18
N ASP A 511 24.25 2.93 3.49
CA ASP A 511 24.36 4.07 2.58
C ASP A 511 25.18 3.77 1.31
N PHE A 512 26.01 2.71 1.31
CA PHE A 512 26.79 2.32 0.12
C PHE A 512 25.91 1.87 -1.05
N ASP A 513 24.75 1.25 -0.80
CA ASP A 513 23.86 0.79 -1.88
C ASP A 513 23.35 1.97 -2.72
N ALA A 514 22.93 3.05 -2.06
CA ALA A 514 22.48 4.26 -2.74
C ALA A 514 23.63 4.95 -3.52
N ALA A 515 24.85 4.97 -2.98
CA ALA A 515 26.01 5.57 -3.66
C ALA A 515 26.46 4.74 -4.88
N ILE A 516 26.47 3.41 -4.75
CA ILE A 516 26.97 2.47 -5.76
C ILE A 516 25.94 2.20 -6.84
N ASN A 517 24.66 2.09 -6.51
CA ASN A 517 23.62 1.62 -7.42
C ASN A 517 22.31 2.43 -7.37
N GLY A 518 22.35 3.65 -6.81
CA GLY A 518 21.20 4.54 -6.74
C GLY A 518 20.71 5.00 -8.12
N GLY A 519 19.39 5.00 -8.31
CA GLY A 519 18.74 5.56 -9.49
C GLY A 519 18.45 7.07 -9.35
N PRO A 520 18.12 7.75 -10.46
CA PRO A 520 17.77 9.18 -10.44
C PRO A 520 16.34 9.44 -9.89
N ASP A 521 15.53 8.39 -9.75
CA ASP A 521 14.13 8.49 -9.31
C ASP A 521 14.05 8.93 -7.84
N GLY A 522 13.42 10.09 -7.60
CA GLY A 522 13.27 10.67 -6.25
C GLY A 522 14.26 11.79 -5.95
N LEU A 523 15.32 11.95 -6.75
CA LEU A 523 16.24 13.08 -6.66
C LEU A 523 15.62 14.36 -7.26
N PRO A 524 15.74 15.53 -6.61
CA PRO A 524 15.16 16.79 -7.10
C PRO A 524 15.58 17.17 -8.53
N GLY A 525 16.82 16.87 -8.91
CA GLY A 525 17.41 17.11 -10.22
C GLY A 525 17.32 15.93 -11.19
N GLY A 526 16.77 14.79 -10.77
CA GLY A 526 16.73 13.56 -11.56
C GLY A 526 18.11 13.17 -12.10
N VAL A 527 18.22 12.94 -13.41
CA VAL A 527 19.49 12.57 -14.07
C VAL A 527 20.56 13.67 -14.05
N THR A 528 20.19 14.90 -13.67
CA THR A 528 21.10 16.04 -13.56
C THR A 528 21.44 16.39 -12.11
N ASP A 529 20.94 15.61 -11.15
CA ASP A 529 21.22 15.80 -9.74
C ASP A 529 22.70 15.49 -9.42
N GLU A 530 23.27 16.20 -8.45
CA GLU A 530 24.65 15.98 -8.02
C GLU A 530 24.80 14.68 -7.23
N ASP A 531 23.73 14.24 -6.57
CA ASP A 531 23.68 13.00 -5.81
C ASP A 531 23.42 11.77 -6.71
N PHE A 532 23.22 11.95 -8.03
CA PHE A 532 23.09 10.83 -8.95
C PHE A 532 24.48 10.27 -9.31
N THR A 533 24.92 9.23 -8.59
CA THR A 533 26.25 8.61 -8.73
C THR A 533 26.16 7.10 -9.06
N GLY A 534 27.29 6.39 -9.01
CA GLY A 534 27.33 4.94 -9.11
C GLY A 534 27.11 4.35 -10.51
N PHE A 535 26.73 3.07 -10.56
CA PHE A 535 26.53 2.28 -11.77
C PHE A 535 25.54 2.93 -12.73
N HIS A 536 24.36 3.34 -12.25
CA HIS A 536 23.32 3.93 -13.10
C HIS A 536 23.70 5.31 -13.65
N ARG A 537 24.47 6.12 -12.91
CA ARG A 537 24.99 7.38 -13.44
C ARG A 537 26.01 7.15 -14.55
N ILE A 538 26.90 6.18 -14.37
CA ILE A 538 27.90 5.82 -15.38
C ILE A 538 27.21 5.21 -16.61
N GLU A 539 26.20 4.36 -16.41
CA GLU A 539 25.34 3.82 -17.46
C GLU A 539 24.71 4.96 -18.28
N TYR A 540 24.04 5.91 -17.61
CA TYR A 540 23.46 7.05 -18.30
C TYR A 540 24.48 7.74 -19.20
N GLY A 541 25.66 8.04 -18.68
CA GLY A 541 26.72 8.71 -19.43
C GLY A 541 27.26 7.91 -20.62
N LEU A 542 27.55 6.62 -20.43
CA LEU A 542 28.10 5.73 -21.46
C LEU A 542 27.16 5.53 -22.66
N TRP A 543 25.84 5.55 -22.42
CA TRP A 543 24.81 5.35 -23.44
C TRP A 543 24.17 6.66 -23.95
N HIS A 544 24.43 7.80 -23.32
CA HIS A 544 23.97 9.13 -23.77
C HIS A 544 25.09 10.02 -24.34
N GLY A 545 26.29 9.46 -24.55
CA GLY A 545 27.36 10.12 -25.32
C GLY A 545 28.20 11.10 -24.51
N GLU A 546 28.25 10.95 -23.18
CA GLU A 546 29.19 11.71 -22.35
C GLU A 546 30.64 11.30 -22.63
N SER A 547 31.55 12.27 -22.54
CA SER A 547 32.97 12.01 -22.79
C SER A 547 33.63 11.23 -21.65
N ALA A 548 34.70 10.49 -21.97
CA ALA A 548 35.55 9.83 -20.97
C ALA A 548 36.02 10.78 -19.86
N ALA A 549 36.34 12.03 -20.18
CA ALA A 549 36.75 13.04 -19.20
C ALA A 549 35.63 13.39 -18.20
N ALA A 550 34.37 13.35 -18.63
CA ALA A 550 33.22 13.58 -17.75
C ALA A 550 32.91 12.36 -16.87
N LEU A 551 33.13 11.14 -17.39
CA LEU A 551 32.86 9.89 -16.67
C LEU A 551 33.99 9.46 -15.74
N SER A 552 35.22 9.88 -16.01
CA SER A 552 36.40 9.51 -15.21
C SER A 552 36.26 9.77 -13.70
N PRO A 553 35.78 10.94 -13.22
CA PRO A 553 35.57 11.15 -11.79
C PRO A 553 34.48 10.23 -11.20
N LEU A 554 33.42 9.93 -11.96
CA LEU A 554 32.33 9.06 -11.52
C LEU A 554 32.78 7.59 -11.41
N ALA A 555 33.55 7.12 -12.38
CA ALA A 555 34.13 5.77 -12.35
C ALA A 555 35.18 5.59 -11.25
N ALA A 556 35.92 6.66 -10.92
CA ALA A 556 36.82 6.67 -9.79
C ALA A 556 36.04 6.58 -8.46
N GLN A 557 35.00 7.40 -8.30
CA GLN A 557 34.14 7.37 -7.12
C GLN A 557 33.49 6.00 -6.90
N LEU A 558 32.93 5.38 -7.95
CA LEU A 558 32.35 4.04 -7.85
C LEU A 558 33.36 2.99 -7.35
N ALA A 559 34.59 3.01 -7.87
CA ALA A 559 35.63 2.07 -7.44
C ALA A 559 36.07 2.30 -5.98
N ASP A 560 36.09 3.56 -5.54
CA ASP A 560 36.38 3.93 -4.16
C ASP A 560 35.24 3.48 -3.22
N ASP A 561 33.98 3.74 -3.58
CA ASP A 561 32.80 3.32 -2.81
C ASP A 561 32.75 1.79 -2.64
N VAL A 562 33.00 1.03 -3.71
CA VAL A 562 33.09 -0.45 -3.65
C VAL A 562 34.24 -0.91 -2.76
N THR A 563 35.39 -0.23 -2.84
CA THR A 563 36.55 -0.54 -1.99
C THR A 563 36.24 -0.28 -0.52
N GLU A 564 35.54 0.81 -0.21
CA GLU A 564 35.11 1.14 1.14
C GLU A 564 34.07 0.16 1.68
N LEU A 565 33.09 -0.22 0.85
CA LEU A 565 32.14 -1.29 1.18
C LEU A 565 32.86 -2.61 1.50
N GLY A 566 33.87 -2.99 0.70
CA GLY A 566 34.71 -4.17 0.96
C GLY A 566 35.41 -4.14 2.32
N ARG A 567 35.77 -2.95 2.83
CA ARG A 567 36.38 -2.79 4.16
C ARG A 567 35.35 -2.77 5.28
N ALA A 568 34.17 -2.19 5.05
CA ALA A 568 33.13 -2.03 6.06
C ALA A 568 32.30 -3.31 6.29
N PHE A 569 31.99 -4.03 5.22
CA PHE A 569 31.08 -5.18 5.25
C PHE A 569 31.46 -6.29 6.25
N PRO A 570 32.74 -6.68 6.44
CA PRO A 570 33.09 -7.74 7.38
C PRO A 570 32.66 -7.48 8.82
N THR A 571 32.53 -6.22 9.24
CA THR A 571 32.06 -5.84 10.59
C THR A 571 30.65 -5.26 10.60
N GLN A 572 29.95 -5.25 9.48
CA GLN A 572 28.60 -4.71 9.38
C GLN A 572 27.59 -5.66 10.02
N GLU A 573 26.75 -5.11 10.89
CA GLU A 573 25.61 -5.79 11.49
C GLU A 573 24.40 -5.70 10.56
N PHE A 574 23.67 -6.79 10.45
CA PHE A 574 22.41 -6.86 9.71
C PHE A 574 21.47 -7.80 10.45
N ASP A 575 20.16 -7.60 10.28
CA ASP A 575 19.16 -8.45 10.91
C ASP A 575 19.29 -9.88 10.36
N PRO A 576 19.47 -10.89 11.22
CA PRO A 576 19.50 -12.29 10.78
C PRO A 576 18.30 -12.73 9.93
N ASN A 577 17.12 -12.17 10.19
CA ASN A 577 15.90 -12.49 9.47
C ASN A 577 15.90 -11.97 8.03
N ASP A 578 16.72 -10.95 7.74
CA ASP A 578 16.84 -10.41 6.39
C ASP A 578 17.34 -11.47 5.40
N LEU A 579 18.17 -12.42 5.83
CA LEU A 579 18.73 -13.45 4.94
C LEU A 579 17.62 -14.29 4.25
N ALA A 580 16.60 -14.69 5.01
CA ALA A 580 15.46 -15.41 4.44
C ALA A 580 14.56 -14.48 3.62
N LEU A 581 14.33 -13.25 4.12
CA LEU A 581 13.54 -12.21 3.45
C LEU A 581 14.08 -11.87 2.05
N ARG A 582 15.39 -11.71 1.90
CA ARG A 582 16.04 -11.36 0.62
C ARG A 582 15.79 -12.38 -0.48
N THR A 583 15.56 -13.64 -0.15
CA THR A 583 15.23 -14.66 -1.17
C THR A 583 13.96 -14.32 -1.95
N HIS A 584 13.04 -13.54 -1.35
CA HIS A 584 11.83 -13.06 -2.01
C HIS A 584 12.03 -11.68 -2.63
N GLU A 585 12.51 -10.71 -1.84
CA GLU A 585 12.52 -9.29 -2.23
C GLU A 585 13.41 -8.97 -3.44
N ILE A 586 14.56 -9.64 -3.58
CA ILE A 586 15.45 -9.47 -4.75
C ILE A 586 14.66 -9.69 -6.05
N LEU A 587 13.82 -10.72 -6.07
CA LEU A 587 13.02 -11.06 -7.24
C LEU A 587 11.74 -10.25 -7.35
N GLU A 588 11.21 -9.73 -6.24
CA GLU A 588 10.08 -8.81 -6.25
C GLU A 588 10.49 -7.50 -6.94
N ASN A 589 11.65 -6.96 -6.57
CA ASN A 589 12.20 -5.79 -7.23
C ASN A 589 12.62 -6.08 -8.67
N THR A 590 13.12 -7.29 -8.95
CA THR A 590 13.32 -7.77 -10.33
C THR A 590 12.04 -7.65 -11.17
N LEU A 591 10.89 -8.03 -10.60
CA LEU A 591 9.59 -7.89 -11.27
C LEU A 591 9.21 -6.41 -11.44
N GLN A 592 9.45 -5.59 -10.42
CA GLN A 592 9.08 -4.18 -10.39
C GLN A 592 9.91 -3.30 -11.33
N PHE A 593 11.24 -3.47 -11.36
CA PHE A 593 12.15 -2.53 -12.01
C PHE A 593 12.83 -3.12 -13.25
N GLN A 594 13.31 -4.36 -13.19
CA GLN A 594 14.09 -4.97 -14.25
C GLN A 594 13.17 -5.45 -15.39
N LEU A 595 12.09 -6.17 -15.08
CA LEU A 595 11.16 -6.66 -16.11
C LEU A 595 10.29 -5.57 -16.75
N THR A 596 10.10 -4.44 -16.05
CA THR A 596 9.47 -3.23 -16.60
C THR A 596 10.46 -2.36 -17.38
N GLY A 597 11.75 -2.55 -17.12
CA GLY A 597 12.87 -1.75 -17.62
C GLY A 597 12.90 -0.34 -17.04
N THR A 598 12.28 -0.10 -15.88
CA THR A 598 12.33 1.19 -15.18
C THR A 598 13.73 1.50 -14.64
N ALA A 599 14.53 0.48 -14.30
CA ALA A 599 15.92 0.67 -13.87
C ALA A 599 16.88 1.03 -15.01
N ASP A 600 16.45 0.91 -16.27
CA ASP A 600 17.34 1.07 -17.43
C ASP A 600 17.71 2.55 -17.65
N GLN A 601 19.01 2.86 -17.67
CA GLN A 601 19.52 4.20 -18.00
C GLN A 601 20.07 4.27 -19.43
N GLY A 602 19.60 3.39 -20.32
CA GLY A 602 19.92 3.39 -21.75
C GLY A 602 20.70 2.16 -22.23
N SER A 603 21.16 1.28 -21.34
CA SER A 603 21.94 0.10 -21.72
C SER A 603 21.10 -1.01 -22.37
N GLY A 604 19.82 -1.09 -22.05
CA GLY A 604 18.95 -2.21 -22.40
C GLY A 604 19.28 -3.52 -21.65
N SER A 605 20.12 -3.47 -20.60
CA SER A 605 20.66 -4.67 -19.95
C SER A 605 19.86 -5.15 -18.74
N THR A 606 18.69 -4.58 -18.45
CA THR A 606 17.87 -4.95 -17.28
C THR A 606 17.47 -6.43 -17.21
N LEU A 607 17.36 -7.13 -18.35
CA LEU A 607 17.16 -8.60 -18.35
C LEU A 607 18.42 -9.38 -17.94
N ALA A 608 19.61 -8.83 -18.17
CA ALA A 608 20.86 -9.37 -17.66
C ALA A 608 20.88 -9.25 -16.13
N THR A 609 20.51 -8.08 -15.62
CA THR A 609 20.35 -7.83 -14.19
C THR A 609 19.33 -8.78 -13.55
N ALA A 610 18.19 -9.02 -14.21
CA ALA A 610 17.23 -10.03 -13.76
C ALA A 610 17.82 -11.45 -13.66
N SER A 611 18.78 -11.78 -14.54
CA SER A 611 19.51 -13.05 -14.48
C SER A 611 20.47 -13.10 -13.29
N ALA A 612 21.23 -12.03 -13.06
CA ALA A 612 22.13 -11.91 -11.90
C ALA A 612 21.35 -11.99 -10.57
N ASN A 613 20.19 -11.34 -10.48
CA ASN A 613 19.32 -11.39 -9.30
C ASN A 613 18.75 -12.79 -9.04
N ALA A 614 18.42 -13.55 -10.10
CA ALA A 614 18.03 -14.95 -9.97
C ALA A 614 19.19 -15.85 -9.52
N GLU A 615 20.42 -15.55 -9.94
CA GLU A 615 21.64 -16.25 -9.48
C GLU A 615 21.93 -15.95 -8.02
N GLY A 616 21.86 -14.68 -7.60
CA GLY A 616 22.02 -14.27 -6.20
C GLY A 616 20.97 -14.91 -5.30
N THR A 617 19.70 -14.87 -5.71
CA THR A 617 18.59 -15.54 -4.99
C THR A 617 18.83 -17.04 -4.80
N ARG A 618 19.37 -17.71 -5.83
CA ARG A 618 19.71 -19.13 -5.74
C ARG A 618 20.83 -19.40 -4.74
N GLU A 619 21.84 -18.55 -4.68
CA GLU A 619 22.91 -18.70 -3.70
C GLU A 619 22.39 -18.49 -2.26
N LEU A 620 21.49 -17.53 -2.04
CA LEU A 620 20.84 -17.35 -0.74
C LEU A 620 20.01 -18.58 -0.34
N LEU A 621 19.21 -19.13 -1.27
CA LEU A 621 18.46 -20.38 -1.02
C LEU A 621 19.39 -21.55 -0.68
N LYS A 622 20.55 -21.65 -1.33
CA LYS A 622 21.56 -22.66 -1.03
C LYS A 622 22.12 -22.48 0.38
N ILE A 623 22.44 -21.25 0.79
CA ILE A 623 22.94 -20.93 2.13
C ILE A 623 21.93 -21.34 3.22
N ILE A 624 20.64 -21.05 3.04
CA ILE A 624 19.59 -21.38 4.02
C ILE A 624 18.98 -22.79 3.84
N SER A 625 19.37 -23.52 2.80
CA SER A 625 18.85 -24.86 2.49
C SER A 625 18.95 -25.87 3.64
N PRO A 626 19.97 -25.87 4.53
CA PRO A 626 20.01 -26.80 5.66
C PRO A 626 18.82 -26.62 6.62
N LEU A 627 18.34 -25.37 6.78
CA LEU A 627 17.18 -25.06 7.61
C LEU A 627 15.87 -25.39 6.88
N LEU A 628 15.77 -25.04 5.59
CA LEU A 628 14.57 -25.31 4.78
C LEU A 628 14.33 -26.80 4.55
N ALA A 629 15.36 -27.62 4.40
CA ALA A 629 15.21 -29.05 4.13
C ALA A 629 14.41 -29.79 5.22
N THR A 630 14.44 -29.29 6.46
CA THR A 630 13.73 -29.88 7.60
C THR A 630 12.35 -29.26 7.83
N ARG A 631 12.06 -28.09 7.26
CA ARG A 631 10.87 -27.28 7.54
C ARG A 631 9.93 -27.14 6.36
N ALA A 632 10.48 -26.97 5.16
CA ALA A 632 9.75 -26.75 3.92
C ALA A 632 10.47 -27.38 2.70
N PRO A 633 10.74 -28.70 2.70
CA PRO A 633 11.45 -29.37 1.61
C PRO A 633 10.74 -29.27 0.26
N ASP A 634 9.40 -29.33 0.26
CA ASP A 634 8.61 -29.20 -0.97
C ASP A 634 8.68 -27.79 -1.56
N THR A 635 8.68 -26.77 -0.70
CA THR A 635 8.84 -25.36 -1.08
C THR A 635 10.22 -25.13 -1.68
N LEU A 636 11.28 -25.63 -1.03
CA LEU A 636 12.65 -25.54 -1.55
C LEU A 636 12.77 -26.19 -2.95
N ALA A 637 12.27 -27.42 -3.10
CA ALA A 637 12.30 -28.11 -4.39
C ALA A 637 11.46 -27.40 -5.46
N ALA A 638 10.34 -26.77 -5.08
CA ALA A 638 9.52 -25.98 -5.99
C ALA A 638 10.20 -24.67 -6.40
N ALA A 639 10.87 -23.98 -5.46
CA ALA A 639 11.64 -22.76 -5.71
C ALA A 639 12.76 -23.03 -6.72
N ASP A 640 13.54 -24.11 -6.53
CA ASP A 640 14.62 -24.49 -7.45
C ASP A 640 14.10 -24.72 -8.89
N ARG A 641 13.03 -25.49 -9.04
CA ARG A 641 12.43 -25.75 -10.36
C ARG A 641 11.93 -24.48 -11.03
N ARG A 642 11.36 -23.55 -10.26
CA ARG A 642 10.84 -22.29 -10.80
C ARG A 642 11.94 -21.30 -11.14
N LEU A 643 13.02 -21.25 -10.35
CA LEU A 643 14.24 -20.52 -10.70
C LEU A 643 14.86 -21.06 -11.99
N ASP A 644 14.93 -22.39 -12.17
CA ASP A 644 15.41 -23.00 -13.42
C ASP A 644 14.55 -22.61 -14.62
N ALA A 645 13.23 -22.63 -14.45
CA ALA A 645 12.29 -22.24 -15.49
C ALA A 645 12.45 -20.76 -15.86
N PHE A 646 12.57 -19.87 -14.85
CA PHE A 646 12.76 -18.44 -15.05
C PHE A 646 14.10 -18.13 -15.74
N ALA A 647 15.21 -18.70 -15.25
CA ALA A 647 16.54 -18.55 -15.86
C ALA A 647 16.56 -19.08 -17.30
N THR A 648 15.85 -20.17 -17.58
CA THR A 648 15.72 -20.70 -18.94
C THR A 648 14.95 -19.75 -19.86
N LEU A 649 13.92 -19.07 -19.36
CA LEU A 649 13.20 -18.06 -20.13
C LEU A 649 14.09 -16.84 -20.41
N LEU A 650 14.81 -16.33 -19.40
CA LEU A 650 15.74 -15.21 -19.57
C LEU A 650 16.81 -15.53 -20.61
N ARG A 651 17.45 -16.70 -20.55
CA ARG A 651 18.45 -17.13 -21.55
C ARG A 651 17.90 -17.20 -22.98
N ARG A 652 16.62 -17.49 -23.16
CA ARG A 652 15.98 -17.47 -24.50
C ARG A 652 15.76 -16.07 -25.04
N THR A 653 15.73 -15.06 -24.16
CA THR A 653 15.60 -13.66 -24.55
C THR A 653 16.93 -12.97 -24.84
N ALA A 654 18.05 -13.54 -24.36
CA ALA A 654 19.38 -13.12 -24.75
C ALA A 654 19.63 -13.44 -26.24
N SER A 655 20.34 -12.56 -26.94
CA SER A 655 20.72 -12.82 -28.33
C SER A 655 21.74 -13.98 -28.39
N PRO A 656 21.87 -14.66 -29.55
CA PRO A 656 22.89 -15.69 -29.76
C PRO A 656 24.33 -15.19 -29.56
N ALA A 657 24.56 -13.88 -29.67
CA ALA A 657 25.85 -13.23 -29.43
C ALA A 657 26.07 -12.83 -27.96
N GLY A 658 25.12 -13.18 -27.06
CA GLY A 658 25.16 -12.81 -25.64
C GLY A 658 24.76 -11.36 -25.37
N THR A 659 24.23 -10.64 -26.37
CA THR A 659 23.73 -9.27 -26.19
C THR A 659 22.30 -9.29 -25.66
N TRP A 660 22.02 -8.44 -24.69
CA TRP A 660 20.71 -8.32 -24.07
C TRP A 660 19.86 -7.29 -24.80
N ILE A 661 18.56 -7.54 -24.85
CA ILE A 661 17.58 -6.61 -25.42
C ILE A 661 16.75 -6.01 -24.30
N ALA A 662 16.43 -4.73 -24.44
CA ALA A 662 15.57 -4.05 -23.49
C ALA A 662 14.22 -4.77 -23.39
N PRO A 663 13.61 -4.88 -22.19
CA PRO A 663 12.33 -5.56 -22.00
C PRO A 663 11.25 -5.05 -22.95
N GLN A 664 11.23 -3.75 -23.27
CA GLN A 664 10.22 -3.14 -24.14
C GLN A 664 10.35 -3.58 -25.61
N ALA A 665 11.52 -4.05 -26.03
CA ALA A 665 11.76 -4.60 -27.36
C ALA A 665 11.29 -6.06 -27.49
N LEU A 666 11.00 -6.76 -26.39
CA LEU A 666 10.49 -8.13 -26.42
C LEU A 666 9.05 -8.20 -26.96
N PRO A 667 8.71 -9.28 -27.70
CA PRO A 667 7.32 -9.61 -28.01
C PRO A 667 6.48 -9.63 -26.72
N LEU A 668 5.25 -9.10 -26.81
CA LEU A 668 4.34 -9.04 -25.66
C LEU A 668 4.10 -10.43 -25.02
N ALA A 669 4.10 -11.49 -25.84
CA ALA A 669 3.94 -12.86 -25.36
C ALA A 669 5.10 -13.29 -24.44
N ASP A 670 6.33 -12.91 -24.77
CA ASP A 670 7.52 -13.28 -24.00
C ASP A 670 7.59 -12.47 -22.71
N ARG A 671 7.26 -11.17 -22.76
CA ARG A 671 7.10 -10.36 -21.54
C ARG A 671 6.08 -10.95 -20.57
N LYS A 672 4.90 -11.36 -21.08
CA LYS A 672 3.88 -12.01 -20.25
C LYS A 672 4.36 -13.33 -19.65
N ARG A 673 5.13 -14.12 -20.40
CA ARG A 673 5.71 -15.37 -19.90
C ARG A 673 6.75 -15.12 -18.81
N LEU A 674 7.64 -14.15 -18.98
CA LEU A 674 8.61 -13.75 -17.96
C LEU A 674 7.90 -13.28 -16.68
N ASN A 675 6.96 -12.34 -16.80
CA ASN A 675 6.21 -11.82 -15.65
C ASN A 675 5.42 -12.91 -14.93
N GLY A 676 4.74 -13.79 -15.67
CA GLY A 676 3.99 -14.90 -15.09
C GLY A 676 4.90 -15.94 -14.42
N SER A 677 6.06 -16.22 -15.01
CA SER A 677 7.06 -17.13 -14.43
C SER A 677 7.65 -16.58 -13.14
N LEU A 678 8.02 -15.29 -13.13
CA LEU A 678 8.57 -14.63 -11.96
C LEU A 678 7.52 -14.45 -10.86
N GLY A 679 6.29 -14.06 -11.20
CA GLY A 679 5.19 -13.99 -10.25
C GLY A 679 4.91 -15.33 -9.56
N GLY A 680 4.86 -16.43 -10.33
CA GLY A 680 4.69 -17.76 -9.72
C GLY A 680 5.91 -18.23 -8.91
N LEU A 681 7.11 -17.74 -9.22
CA LEU A 681 8.30 -17.97 -8.40
C LEU A 681 8.21 -17.19 -7.08
N LEU A 682 7.81 -15.92 -7.12
CA LEU A 682 7.59 -15.09 -5.93
C LEU A 682 6.54 -15.70 -4.99
N GLU A 683 5.42 -16.19 -5.53
CA GLU A 683 4.41 -16.92 -4.73
C GLU A 683 5.00 -18.16 -4.02
N THR A 684 5.98 -18.81 -4.63
CA THR A 684 6.63 -19.99 -4.04
C THR A 684 7.65 -19.61 -2.98
N LEU A 685 8.32 -18.46 -3.13
CA LEU A 685 9.31 -17.95 -2.19
C LEU A 685 8.66 -17.26 -0.98
N ALA A 686 7.44 -16.72 -1.14
CA ALA A 686 6.74 -15.94 -0.12
C ALA A 686 6.65 -16.58 1.28
N PRO A 687 6.51 -17.91 1.45
CA PRO A 687 6.46 -18.51 2.79
C PRO A 687 7.84 -18.69 3.46
N ILE A 688 8.95 -18.53 2.74
CA ILE A 688 10.30 -18.80 3.25
C ILE A 688 10.68 -17.91 4.44
N PRO A 689 10.43 -16.57 4.41
CA PRO A 689 10.75 -15.69 5.53
C PRO A 689 10.05 -16.14 6.80
N ASP A 690 8.74 -16.38 6.75
CA ASP A 690 7.94 -16.82 7.92
C ASP A 690 8.43 -18.15 8.50
N VAL A 691 8.77 -19.10 7.62
CA VAL A 691 9.23 -20.45 8.01
C VAL A 691 10.61 -20.42 8.68
N LEU A 692 11.44 -19.42 8.34
CA LEU A 692 12.80 -19.28 8.86
C LEU A 692 13.01 -18.14 9.84
N GLU A 693 11.95 -17.38 10.14
CA GLU A 693 11.96 -16.34 11.14
C GLU A 693 12.48 -16.90 12.47
N ILE A 694 13.47 -16.19 13.01
CA ILE A 694 14.07 -16.52 14.29
C ILE A 694 13.02 -16.30 15.37
N ARG A 695 12.73 -17.36 16.12
CA ARG A 695 11.81 -17.35 17.24
C ARG A 695 12.54 -17.83 18.48
N ASN A 696 12.38 -17.10 19.58
CA ASN A 696 12.95 -17.48 20.87
C ASN A 696 12.51 -18.91 21.22
N ALA A 697 13.48 -19.84 21.38
CA ALA A 697 13.18 -21.22 21.78
C ALA A 697 12.69 -21.33 23.23
N GLY A 698 12.90 -20.27 24.02
CA GLY A 698 12.64 -20.23 25.46
C GLY A 698 13.76 -20.83 26.29
#